data_AF-A0AB34FL91-F1
#
_entry.id   AF-A0AB34FL91-F1
#
_cell.length_a   1.000
_cell.length_b   1.000
_cell.length_c   1.000
_cell.angle_alpha   90.00
_cell.angle_beta   90.00
_cell.angle_gamma   90.00
#
_symmetry.space_group_name_H-M   'P 1'
#
loop_
_entity.id
_entity.type
_entity.pdbx_description
1 polymer ?
#
loop_
_entity_poly.entity_id
_entity_poly.type
_entity_poly.pdbx_seq_one_letter_code
_entity_poly.pdbx_strand_id
1 'polypeptide(L)'
;MAVKLLFLGALATALAAPSTNAVPRASCTFTDAANAIKQKTSCSTIVLNNVAVPAGTTLDLTGLKDETHVIFTGKTTFGYKEWLGPLISVSGKGIVVEGASGHSIDCQGQRWWDGKGSNDGKKKPKFFSAHKLANSRIQGLNVVNTPVQAFSINGVTDLGVYNVRLDNSLGDTKGGHNTDAFDVGSSNGVYISGAWVRNQDDCLAVNSGTNITFTGGDCSGGHGLSIGSVGGRDDNTVKEVRILNSKVSNSDNGVRVKTVYNAIGSVSDVVYDNIVLTNIAKYGIVIEQDYQNGGPNGNPTAGVPITGLTVSRVVGSVKSTGTNVYILCAACREWTWTNNRVTGGTKVRCEGGQPTCKTCEVYHDECRYDKAPPVSQVVAMAKRLQDAERAIEQLRGNGSIGSSEEPSAPVDADHVVDDAQQHPVSLASESLPARHAQVRSIPLAAVDQLAPSSSGETPAQGRFVSEIVPASWQPASQDVAASLPHSAGATILAAAPEPEEPAATELRVDEHGKINYYGPTSAVHDGPQNESVQAPALTAHESADGTSTRDDQSESLSSYVREATIWEDFALGNASLQTGIPRHMLAKLLRLHWTWVSPMFMWVYRPAFIRDMATGGRYYSEFLLTVMCGHAAKYQDSNSSDFLLARARRLLGAAIQQPSSIPTVQALLQLSARDLAHGSISQAWVYGGIAFRMASDLGLQHSGTVVKGLSPVDLEIRRRLFWGCYFWDKATSLYAGRLPAVTEVLDQSSLDLLDRSTENEIWTPYYGDSLDSPDSPRSQYPPRKSHAVSCFVNSCRLSIIINEIVVQLYARRRRSVTEAALTDIKRRLDLWRNRSPAHLRYDPDNLPTICPPPHLISQNLLYFASVILAHRPFWAVPDHYQTCITASQSIEKLVLLLESTFGLGNITYLMGYCIYTGASAILEDAKKGSDSSQATLQTFLRALNTGMKRCPLLERSMKIIVKGMSATPTHKTPVADQMSQDPIPTATANTYIPAFPYVDPTLSIDFDMSRYLGGADLDTMSGLNSFPEAQMDLDDFFDPALQ
;
A
#
# COMPACT_ATOMS: atom_id res chain seq x y z
N MET A 1 -65.28 3.21 38.28
CA MET A 1 -64.07 2.38 38.09
C MET A 1 -64.25 1.56 36.82
N ALA A 2 -63.19 1.27 36.08
CA ALA A 2 -63.26 1.07 34.63
C ALA A 2 -62.76 -0.30 34.14
N VAL A 3 -63.51 -0.86 33.17
CA VAL A 3 -63.11 -1.29 31.80
C VAL A 3 -61.74 -2.00 31.60
N LYS A 4 -61.55 -3.02 30.75
CA LYS A 4 -62.36 -4.16 30.20
C LYS A 4 -61.41 -5.00 29.29
N LEU A 5 -61.62 -6.31 29.14
CA LEU A 5 -60.94 -7.17 28.14
C LEU A 5 -61.49 -6.95 26.71
N LEU A 6 -60.70 -7.27 25.67
CA LEU A 6 -61.18 -7.90 24.42
C LEU A 6 -60.07 -8.49 23.50
N PHE A 7 -60.50 -9.12 22.40
CA PHE A 7 -59.86 -10.17 21.59
C PHE A 7 -59.56 -9.76 20.13
N LEU A 8 -58.82 -10.63 19.41
CA LEU A 8 -58.91 -10.98 17.96
C LEU A 8 -58.85 -9.90 16.87
N GLY A 9 -58.14 -10.22 15.77
CA GLY A 9 -58.32 -9.50 14.51
C GLY A 9 -57.28 -9.80 13.43
N ALA A 10 -57.44 -10.91 12.70
CA ALA A 10 -56.91 -11.00 11.34
C ALA A 10 -58.02 -10.53 10.38
N LEU A 11 -57.77 -9.49 9.60
CA LEU A 11 -58.62 -9.14 8.45
C LEU A 11 -57.81 -8.51 7.33
N ALA A 12 -58.13 -8.91 6.10
CA ALA A 12 -57.54 -8.38 4.88
C ALA A 12 -58.17 -7.03 4.46
N THR A 13 -57.68 -6.52 3.33
CA THR A 13 -58.26 -5.43 2.53
C THR A 13 -58.29 -4.03 3.12
N ALA A 14 -57.25 -3.27 2.77
CA ALA A 14 -57.44 -2.04 2.00
C ALA A 14 -56.23 -1.81 1.09
N LEU A 15 -56.28 -2.36 -0.13
CA LEU A 15 -55.53 -1.79 -1.24
C LEU A 15 -56.16 -0.41 -1.50
N ALA A 16 -55.61 0.62 -0.87
CA ALA A 16 -55.78 1.98 -1.32
C ALA A 16 -55.08 2.08 -2.68
N ALA A 17 -55.80 1.73 -3.74
CA ALA A 17 -55.33 1.89 -5.09
C ALA A 17 -54.91 3.35 -5.28
N PRO A 18 -53.70 3.64 -5.81
CA PRO A 18 -53.43 4.98 -6.28
C PRO A 18 -54.47 5.28 -7.37
N SER A 19 -55.32 6.27 -7.12
CA SER A 19 -56.32 6.78 -8.05
C SER A 19 -55.64 7.59 -9.16
N THR A 20 -54.75 6.94 -9.89
CA THR A 20 -54.19 7.42 -11.14
C THR A 20 -54.74 6.54 -12.24
N ASN A 21 -55.63 7.10 -13.06
CA ASN A 21 -56.04 6.49 -14.32
C ASN A 21 -54.79 6.05 -15.08
N ALA A 22 -54.55 4.74 -15.16
CA ALA A 22 -53.47 4.17 -15.94
C ALA A 22 -53.83 4.26 -17.42
N VAL A 23 -53.81 5.49 -17.94
CA VAL A 23 -53.76 5.76 -19.37
C VAL A 23 -52.63 4.91 -19.93
N PRO A 24 -52.85 4.11 -20.99
CA PRO A 24 -51.82 3.23 -21.53
C PRO A 24 -50.54 4.02 -21.78
N ARG A 25 -49.48 3.64 -21.06
CA ARG A 25 -48.18 4.32 -21.07
C ARG A 25 -47.52 4.14 -22.43
N ALA A 26 -47.81 5.05 -23.35
CA ALA A 26 -47.25 5.05 -24.69
C ALA A 26 -45.72 5.20 -24.61
N SER A 27 -45.02 4.10 -24.93
CA SER A 27 -43.59 4.11 -25.20
C SER A 27 -43.39 4.45 -26.66
N CYS A 28 -42.59 5.48 -26.92
CA CYS A 28 -42.32 6.02 -28.24
C CYS A 28 -40.83 5.87 -28.54
N THR A 29 -40.48 5.29 -29.69
CA THR A 29 -39.10 5.24 -30.18
C THR A 29 -38.93 6.21 -31.33
N PHE A 30 -37.93 7.08 -31.24
CA PHE A 30 -37.60 8.08 -32.25
C PHE A 30 -36.18 7.87 -32.77
N THR A 31 -36.04 7.90 -34.09
CA THR A 31 -34.75 7.86 -34.80
C THR A 31 -34.30 9.24 -35.29
N ASP A 32 -35.14 10.27 -35.13
CA ASP A 32 -34.86 11.64 -35.52
C ASP A 32 -35.32 12.64 -34.43
N ALA A 33 -34.63 13.78 -34.36
CA ALA A 33 -34.89 14.78 -33.33
C ALA A 33 -36.23 15.52 -33.54
N ALA A 34 -36.68 15.70 -34.78
CA ALA A 34 -37.87 16.51 -35.08
C ALA A 34 -39.15 15.83 -34.59
N ASN A 35 -39.29 14.53 -34.81
CA ASN A 35 -40.41 13.74 -34.29
C ASN A 35 -40.36 13.62 -32.77
N ALA A 36 -39.17 13.41 -32.17
CA ALA A 36 -39.00 13.38 -30.72
C ALA A 36 -39.49 14.69 -30.06
N ILE A 37 -39.02 15.85 -30.55
CA ILE A 37 -39.42 17.17 -30.03
C ILE A 37 -40.93 17.41 -30.22
N LYS A 38 -41.49 17.03 -31.37
CA LYS A 38 -42.92 17.22 -31.68
C LYS A 38 -43.86 16.36 -30.83
N GLN A 39 -43.42 15.17 -30.41
CA GLN A 39 -44.26 14.16 -29.76
C GLN A 39 -43.91 13.92 -28.27
N LYS A 40 -42.90 14.61 -27.71
CA LYS A 40 -42.42 14.42 -26.33
C LYS A 40 -43.49 14.46 -25.24
N THR A 41 -44.58 15.21 -25.43
CA THR A 41 -45.67 15.34 -24.44
C THR A 41 -46.74 14.24 -24.53
N SER A 42 -46.78 13.46 -25.62
CA SER A 42 -47.70 12.32 -25.76
C SER A 42 -47.14 11.00 -25.23
N CYS A 43 -45.85 10.96 -24.88
CA CYS A 43 -45.11 9.75 -24.54
C CYS A 43 -44.74 9.72 -23.04
N SER A 44 -44.96 8.60 -22.37
CA SER A 44 -44.45 8.38 -21.00
C SER A 44 -43.04 7.80 -21.00
N THR A 45 -42.66 7.10 -22.08
CA THR A 45 -41.30 6.62 -22.30
C THR A 45 -40.85 7.06 -23.69
N ILE A 46 -39.66 7.65 -23.77
CA ILE A 46 -39.06 8.23 -24.98
C ILE A 46 -37.73 7.53 -25.21
N VAL A 47 -37.66 6.64 -26.19
CA VAL A 47 -36.42 5.99 -26.62
C VAL A 47 -35.84 6.76 -27.79
N LEU A 48 -34.61 7.25 -27.64
CA LEU A 48 -33.87 8.02 -28.64
C LEU A 48 -32.81 7.10 -29.25
N ASN A 49 -33.09 6.56 -30.43
CA ASN A 49 -32.29 5.52 -31.07
C ASN A 49 -31.47 6.07 -32.24
N ASN A 50 -30.14 6.15 -32.07
CA ASN A 50 -29.21 6.66 -33.09
C ASN A 50 -29.56 8.06 -33.64
N VAL A 51 -30.15 8.93 -32.79
CA VAL A 51 -30.65 10.25 -33.21
C VAL A 51 -29.50 11.16 -33.67
N ALA A 52 -29.56 11.58 -34.94
CA ALA A 52 -28.74 12.67 -35.46
C ALA A 52 -29.48 14.01 -35.33
N VAL A 53 -29.00 14.88 -34.45
CA VAL A 53 -29.59 16.20 -34.18
C VAL A 53 -29.11 17.20 -35.26
N PRO A 54 -30.01 17.91 -35.96
CA PRO A 54 -29.62 18.83 -37.03
C PRO A 54 -28.69 19.96 -36.56
N ALA A 55 -27.83 20.43 -37.48
CA ALA A 55 -26.85 21.47 -37.21
C ALA A 55 -27.50 22.76 -36.68
N GLY A 56 -27.05 23.23 -35.52
CA GLY A 56 -27.58 24.46 -34.93
C GLY A 56 -28.96 24.36 -34.29
N THR A 57 -29.41 23.16 -33.96
CA THR A 57 -30.69 22.90 -33.29
C THR A 57 -30.46 22.16 -31.98
N THR A 58 -31.34 22.41 -31.00
CA THR A 58 -31.34 21.70 -29.71
C THR A 58 -32.22 20.46 -29.83
N LEU A 59 -31.78 19.34 -29.28
CA LEU A 59 -32.67 18.24 -28.91
C LEU A 59 -33.50 18.68 -27.70
N ASP A 60 -34.58 19.38 -27.98
CA ASP A 60 -35.42 20.02 -26.97
C ASP A 60 -36.39 19.02 -26.33
N LEU A 61 -36.01 18.51 -25.16
CA LEU A 61 -36.82 17.70 -24.26
C LEU A 61 -37.22 18.51 -23.02
N THR A 62 -37.44 19.83 -23.15
CA THR A 62 -38.05 20.63 -22.09
C THR A 62 -39.57 20.46 -22.06
N GLY A 63 -40.18 20.67 -20.88
CA GLY A 63 -41.63 20.57 -20.70
C GLY A 63 -42.15 19.15 -20.88
N LEU A 64 -41.37 18.14 -20.47
CA LEU A 64 -41.85 16.76 -20.44
C LEU A 64 -43.01 16.62 -19.46
N LYS A 65 -43.82 15.59 -19.70
CA LYS A 65 -44.88 15.19 -18.77
C LYS A 65 -44.25 14.67 -17.48
N ASP A 66 -44.94 14.86 -16.35
CA ASP A 66 -44.48 14.33 -15.07
C ASP A 66 -44.24 12.81 -15.17
N GLU A 67 -43.14 12.34 -14.55
CA GLU A 67 -42.68 10.94 -14.55
C GLU A 67 -42.29 10.37 -15.94
N THR A 68 -42.00 11.21 -16.94
CA THR A 68 -41.49 10.74 -18.24
C THR A 68 -40.07 10.15 -18.13
N HIS A 69 -39.87 9.00 -18.79
CA HIS A 69 -38.60 8.29 -18.86
C HIS A 69 -37.96 8.44 -20.25
N VAL A 70 -36.76 9.01 -20.32
CA VAL A 70 -35.98 9.22 -21.55
C VAL A 70 -34.80 8.25 -21.57
N ILE A 71 -34.67 7.46 -22.64
CA ILE A 71 -33.65 6.42 -22.80
C ILE A 71 -32.84 6.68 -24.08
N PHE A 72 -31.54 6.95 -23.95
CA PHE A 72 -30.62 7.04 -25.09
C PHE A 72 -30.15 5.64 -25.50
N THR A 73 -30.25 5.30 -26.79
CA THR A 73 -29.82 4.03 -27.37
C THR A 73 -29.00 4.26 -28.65
N GLY A 74 -28.03 3.37 -28.90
CA GLY A 74 -27.08 3.54 -30.01
C GLY A 74 -26.23 4.80 -29.86
N LYS A 75 -25.94 5.49 -30.98
CA LYS A 75 -25.07 6.67 -31.02
C LYS A 75 -25.83 7.95 -31.37
N THR A 76 -26.02 8.84 -30.40
CA THR A 76 -26.53 10.20 -30.64
C THR A 76 -25.41 11.10 -31.16
N THR A 77 -25.70 11.91 -32.18
CA THR A 77 -24.73 12.83 -32.81
C THR A 77 -25.37 14.18 -33.13
N PHE A 78 -24.55 15.19 -33.47
CA PHE A 78 -24.99 16.57 -33.72
C PHE A 78 -24.35 17.13 -34.98
N GLY A 79 -25.11 17.88 -35.78
CA GLY A 79 -24.58 18.63 -36.93
C GLY A 79 -23.71 19.82 -36.51
N TYR A 80 -22.72 20.17 -37.33
CA TYR A 80 -21.80 21.28 -37.05
C TYR A 80 -22.39 22.64 -37.41
N LYS A 81 -22.34 23.59 -36.46
CA LYS A 81 -22.60 25.02 -36.65
C LYS A 81 -21.88 25.78 -35.55
N GLU A 82 -21.43 27.01 -35.80
CA GLU A 82 -20.97 27.89 -34.73
C GLU A 82 -22.14 28.64 -34.09
N TRP A 83 -22.48 28.27 -32.86
CA TRP A 83 -23.62 28.78 -32.08
C TRP A 83 -23.41 28.46 -30.59
N LEU A 84 -24.26 28.98 -29.70
CA LEU A 84 -24.09 28.87 -28.24
C LEU A 84 -24.82 27.66 -27.61
N GLY A 85 -25.61 26.91 -28.37
CA GLY A 85 -26.35 25.76 -27.87
C GLY A 85 -27.60 26.15 -27.07
N PRO A 86 -28.10 25.26 -26.17
CA PRO A 86 -27.52 23.97 -25.83
C PRO A 86 -27.77 22.89 -26.91
N LEU A 87 -26.95 21.83 -26.93
CA LEU A 87 -27.15 20.67 -27.82
C LEU A 87 -28.34 19.80 -27.38
N ILE A 88 -28.53 19.59 -26.08
CA ILE A 88 -29.67 18.90 -25.45
C ILE A 88 -30.21 19.81 -24.34
N SER A 89 -31.53 19.87 -24.17
CA SER A 89 -32.16 20.54 -23.01
C SER A 89 -33.27 19.68 -22.45
N VAL A 90 -33.33 19.48 -21.13
CA VAL A 90 -34.32 18.63 -20.45
C VAL A 90 -34.91 19.36 -19.25
N SER A 91 -36.25 19.34 -19.11
CA SER A 91 -36.95 19.89 -17.94
C SER A 91 -38.29 19.18 -17.68
N GLY A 92 -38.74 19.20 -16.43
CA GLY A 92 -39.95 18.52 -15.96
C GLY A 92 -39.82 18.02 -14.52
N LYS A 93 -40.82 17.27 -14.05
CA LYS A 93 -40.84 16.68 -12.70
C LYS A 93 -40.86 15.14 -12.77
N GLY A 94 -40.16 14.47 -11.86
CA GLY A 94 -40.09 13.00 -11.85
C GLY A 94 -39.31 12.41 -13.03
N ILE A 95 -38.58 13.23 -13.79
CA ILE A 95 -37.97 12.81 -15.06
C ILE A 95 -36.82 11.86 -14.78
N VAL A 96 -36.80 10.74 -15.50
CA VAL A 96 -35.66 9.82 -15.53
C VAL A 96 -35.00 9.95 -16.89
N VAL A 97 -33.72 10.32 -16.93
CA VAL A 97 -32.89 10.30 -18.15
C VAL A 97 -31.82 9.24 -18.00
N GLU A 98 -31.77 8.28 -18.90
CA GLU A 98 -30.79 7.19 -18.85
C GLU A 98 -30.18 6.86 -20.21
N GLY A 99 -29.07 6.13 -20.16
CA GLY A 99 -28.44 5.53 -21.32
C GLY A 99 -28.46 4.01 -21.24
N ALA A 100 -28.90 3.36 -22.31
CA ALA A 100 -28.90 1.90 -22.39
C ALA A 100 -27.47 1.33 -22.54
N SER A 101 -27.32 0.02 -22.34
CA SER A 101 -26.03 -0.64 -22.55
C SER A 101 -25.51 -0.40 -23.98
N GLY A 102 -24.23 -0.03 -24.08
CA GLY A 102 -23.56 0.29 -25.35
C GLY A 102 -23.91 1.63 -25.99
N HIS A 103 -24.77 2.47 -25.39
CA HIS A 103 -25.08 3.79 -25.95
C HIS A 103 -23.86 4.75 -25.88
N SER A 104 -23.90 5.80 -26.71
CA SER A 104 -22.99 6.95 -26.60
C SER A 104 -23.63 8.23 -27.12
N ILE A 105 -23.26 9.37 -26.53
CA ILE A 105 -23.61 10.70 -27.00
C ILE A 105 -22.31 11.37 -27.45
N ASP A 106 -22.00 11.30 -28.74
CA ASP A 106 -20.77 11.84 -29.33
C ASP A 106 -21.03 13.22 -29.93
N CYS A 107 -20.57 14.24 -29.23
CA CYS A 107 -20.72 15.62 -29.66
C CYS A 107 -19.71 16.02 -30.75
N GLN A 108 -18.65 15.24 -30.97
CA GLN A 108 -17.59 15.51 -31.94
C GLN A 108 -17.03 16.94 -31.80
N GLY A 109 -16.69 17.32 -30.57
CA GLY A 109 -16.21 18.64 -30.14
C GLY A 109 -14.99 19.16 -30.88
N GLN A 110 -14.15 18.27 -31.42
CA GLN A 110 -12.96 18.59 -32.24
C GLN A 110 -13.26 19.42 -33.49
N ARG A 111 -14.53 19.57 -33.88
CA ARG A 111 -14.96 20.49 -34.95
C ARG A 111 -14.96 21.97 -34.49
N TRP A 112 -15.18 22.21 -33.20
CA TRP A 112 -15.20 23.54 -32.56
C TRP A 112 -13.93 23.88 -31.80
N TRP A 113 -13.24 22.89 -31.25
CA TRP A 113 -12.03 23.11 -30.45
C TRP A 113 -10.96 23.89 -31.22
N ASP A 114 -10.45 24.93 -30.56
CA ASP A 114 -9.54 25.95 -31.10
C ASP A 114 -8.55 26.47 -30.03
N GLY A 115 -8.47 25.80 -28.88
CA GLY A 115 -7.66 26.20 -27.72
C GLY A 115 -8.21 27.38 -26.91
N LYS A 116 -9.35 27.98 -27.30
CA LYS A 116 -9.90 29.20 -26.68
C LYS A 116 -11.22 28.99 -25.92
N GLY A 117 -11.88 27.86 -26.12
CA GLY A 117 -13.04 27.45 -25.33
C GLY A 117 -14.21 28.43 -25.42
N SER A 118 -14.80 28.81 -24.28
CA SER A 118 -15.85 29.84 -24.21
C SER A 118 -15.31 31.27 -24.06
N ASN A 119 -13.99 31.45 -23.92
CA ASN A 119 -13.39 32.76 -23.67
C ASN A 119 -13.25 33.60 -24.95
N ASP A 120 -12.93 32.97 -26.07
CA ASP A 120 -12.74 33.61 -27.39
C ASP A 120 -12.83 32.56 -28.53
N GLY A 121 -12.70 33.00 -29.78
CA GLY A 121 -12.60 32.15 -30.97
C GLY A 121 -13.96 31.78 -31.56
N LYS A 122 -14.09 30.53 -32.02
CA LYS A 122 -15.34 30.01 -32.59
C LYS A 122 -16.48 30.07 -31.58
N LYS A 123 -17.72 30.28 -32.02
CA LYS A 123 -18.90 30.11 -31.13
C LYS A 123 -19.18 28.63 -30.92
N LYS A 124 -19.09 28.15 -29.68
CA LYS A 124 -19.15 26.73 -29.31
C LYS A 124 -20.42 26.46 -28.49
N PRO A 125 -21.21 25.41 -28.82
CA PRO A 125 -22.46 25.18 -28.12
C PRO A 125 -22.24 24.44 -26.80
N LYS A 126 -22.90 24.90 -25.72
CA LYS A 126 -23.02 24.12 -24.48
C LYS A 126 -23.70 22.79 -24.77
N PHE A 127 -23.33 21.73 -24.05
CA PHE A 127 -23.88 20.40 -24.32
C PHE A 127 -25.29 20.19 -23.74
N PHE A 128 -25.43 20.06 -22.42
CA PHE A 128 -26.67 19.57 -21.79
C PHE A 128 -27.19 20.55 -20.75
N SER A 129 -28.37 21.12 -20.99
CA SER A 129 -29.11 21.92 -20.01
C SER A 129 -30.04 21.02 -19.19
N ALA A 130 -29.63 20.70 -17.98
CA ALA A 130 -30.43 20.05 -16.94
C ALA A 130 -31.11 21.13 -16.09
N HIS A 131 -32.06 21.86 -16.68
CA HIS A 131 -32.64 23.07 -16.09
C HIS A 131 -34.07 22.84 -15.64
N LYS A 132 -34.48 23.39 -14.49
CA LYS A 132 -35.87 23.28 -13.98
C LYS A 132 -36.36 21.82 -13.90
N LEU A 133 -35.47 20.93 -13.47
CA LEU A 133 -35.79 19.55 -13.11
C LEU A 133 -36.17 19.48 -11.63
N ALA A 134 -37.23 18.75 -11.32
CA ALA A 134 -37.70 18.54 -9.95
C ALA A 134 -37.86 17.04 -9.63
N ASN A 135 -37.34 16.57 -8.49
CA ASN A 135 -37.44 15.16 -8.06
C ASN A 135 -37.03 14.17 -9.17
N SER A 136 -35.93 14.46 -9.87
CA SER A 136 -35.56 13.84 -11.15
C SER A 136 -34.21 13.12 -11.04
N ARG A 137 -33.88 12.26 -12.01
CA ARG A 137 -32.57 11.59 -12.07
C ARG A 137 -31.99 11.53 -13.47
N ILE A 138 -30.67 11.67 -13.58
CA ILE A 138 -29.86 11.39 -14.76
C ILE A 138 -28.94 10.21 -14.41
N GLN A 139 -28.92 9.13 -15.19
CA GLN A 139 -28.20 7.91 -14.83
C GLN A 139 -27.47 7.25 -16.00
N GLY A 140 -26.20 6.88 -15.79
CA GLY A 140 -25.41 6.05 -16.70
C GLY A 140 -25.04 6.65 -18.06
N LEU A 141 -25.22 7.96 -18.28
CA LEU A 141 -24.93 8.58 -19.58
C LEU A 141 -23.44 8.51 -19.94
N ASN A 142 -23.16 8.13 -21.18
CA ASN A 142 -21.83 8.01 -21.77
C ASN A 142 -21.63 9.11 -22.82
N VAL A 143 -20.99 10.20 -22.43
CA VAL A 143 -20.83 11.44 -23.21
C VAL A 143 -19.40 11.56 -23.69
N VAL A 144 -19.20 11.92 -24.96
CA VAL A 144 -17.87 11.98 -25.59
C VAL A 144 -17.69 13.29 -26.38
N ASN A 145 -16.55 13.94 -26.22
CA ASN A 145 -16.10 15.12 -26.96
C ASN A 145 -17.07 16.32 -26.94
N THR A 146 -17.46 16.87 -25.78
CA THR A 146 -18.29 18.08 -25.72
C THR A 146 -17.57 19.31 -26.29
N PRO A 147 -18.26 20.26 -26.97
CA PRO A 147 -17.58 21.40 -27.61
C PRO A 147 -17.00 22.41 -26.61
N VAL A 148 -17.71 22.61 -25.49
CA VAL A 148 -17.34 23.35 -24.27
C VAL A 148 -17.99 22.62 -23.08
N GLN A 149 -18.59 23.34 -22.12
CA GLN A 149 -19.19 22.77 -20.91
C GLN A 149 -20.23 21.67 -21.20
N ALA A 150 -20.16 20.62 -20.39
CA ALA A 150 -20.99 19.43 -20.47
C ALA A 150 -22.37 19.65 -19.83
N PHE A 151 -22.52 19.45 -18.52
CA PHE A 151 -23.81 19.55 -17.83
C PHE A 151 -23.97 20.89 -17.12
N SER A 152 -24.91 21.71 -17.59
CA SER A 152 -25.38 22.89 -16.87
C SER A 152 -26.62 22.51 -16.05
N ILE A 153 -26.47 22.53 -14.72
CA ILE A 153 -27.50 22.21 -13.73
C ILE A 153 -27.95 23.53 -13.10
N ASN A 154 -29.21 23.94 -13.36
CA ASN A 154 -29.70 25.25 -12.92
C ASN A 154 -31.20 25.26 -12.60
N GLY A 155 -31.57 25.91 -11.50
CA GLY A 155 -32.97 26.02 -11.08
C GLY A 155 -33.60 24.66 -10.75
N VAL A 156 -32.81 23.68 -10.28
CA VAL A 156 -33.29 22.32 -9.99
C VAL A 156 -33.56 22.11 -8.50
N THR A 157 -34.49 21.20 -8.20
CA THR A 157 -34.81 20.76 -6.83
C THR A 157 -34.79 19.23 -6.79
N ASP A 158 -33.94 18.64 -5.95
CA ASP A 158 -33.82 17.18 -5.78
C ASP A 158 -33.50 16.47 -7.12
N LEU A 159 -32.28 16.71 -7.63
CA LEU A 159 -31.75 16.10 -8.85
C LEU A 159 -30.60 15.14 -8.52
N GLY A 160 -30.81 13.85 -8.76
CA GLY A 160 -29.75 12.84 -8.72
C GLY A 160 -29.02 12.69 -10.06
N VAL A 161 -27.69 12.60 -10.05
CA VAL A 161 -26.86 12.37 -11.23
C VAL A 161 -25.89 11.23 -10.94
N TYR A 162 -26.09 10.07 -11.57
CA TYR A 162 -25.45 8.82 -11.17
C TYR A 162 -24.63 8.20 -12.31
N ASN A 163 -23.40 7.79 -12.03
CA ASN A 163 -22.54 6.98 -12.92
C ASN A 163 -22.40 7.58 -14.34
N VAL A 164 -22.37 8.90 -14.44
CA VAL A 164 -22.14 9.60 -15.71
C VAL A 164 -20.66 9.49 -16.08
N ARG A 165 -20.40 9.07 -17.31
CA ARG A 165 -19.07 9.02 -17.91
C ARG A 165 -18.94 10.14 -18.94
N LEU A 166 -18.00 11.06 -18.73
CA LEU A 166 -17.64 12.13 -19.65
C LEU A 166 -16.20 11.94 -20.13
N ASP A 167 -16.03 11.70 -21.44
CA ASP A 167 -14.73 11.50 -22.08
C ASP A 167 -14.45 12.61 -23.11
N ASN A 168 -13.80 13.67 -22.66
CA ASN A 168 -13.26 14.74 -23.49
C ASN A 168 -11.74 14.63 -23.64
N SER A 169 -11.12 13.48 -23.35
CA SER A 169 -9.65 13.30 -23.36
C SER A 169 -8.98 13.65 -24.70
N LEU A 170 -9.69 13.49 -25.83
CA LEU A 170 -9.23 13.93 -27.14
C LEU A 170 -8.93 15.45 -27.17
N GLY A 171 -9.62 16.23 -26.34
CA GLY A 171 -9.43 17.68 -26.19
C GLY A 171 -8.01 18.06 -25.78
N ASP A 172 -7.32 17.24 -24.98
CA ASP A 172 -5.94 17.45 -24.52
C ASP A 172 -4.96 17.64 -25.71
N THR A 173 -5.23 16.96 -26.83
CA THR A 173 -4.40 17.01 -28.05
C THR A 173 -5.05 17.73 -29.23
N LYS A 174 -6.30 18.19 -29.07
CA LYS A 174 -7.10 18.83 -30.13
C LYS A 174 -7.65 20.22 -29.75
N GLY A 175 -7.18 20.81 -28.65
CA GLY A 175 -7.51 22.18 -28.25
C GLY A 175 -8.85 22.32 -27.54
N GLY A 176 -9.27 21.30 -26.79
CA GLY A 176 -10.39 21.40 -25.85
C GLY A 176 -10.04 22.37 -24.73
N HIS A 177 -10.98 23.25 -24.38
CA HIS A 177 -10.82 24.29 -23.36
C HIS A 177 -12.21 24.73 -22.87
N ASN A 178 -12.36 25.04 -21.58
CA ASN A 178 -13.67 25.25 -20.94
C ASN A 178 -14.66 24.09 -21.18
N THR A 179 -14.17 22.86 -20.99
CA THR A 179 -14.92 21.61 -21.14
C THR A 179 -15.41 21.10 -19.78
N ASP A 180 -15.87 22.02 -18.93
CA ASP A 180 -16.36 21.79 -17.56
C ASP A 180 -17.39 20.65 -17.50
N ALA A 181 -17.31 19.77 -16.51
CA ALA A 181 -18.17 18.59 -16.47
C ALA A 181 -19.55 18.86 -15.85
N PHE A 182 -19.59 19.50 -14.67
CA PHE A 182 -20.83 19.83 -13.95
C PHE A 182 -20.80 21.27 -13.44
N ASP A 183 -21.49 22.16 -14.15
CA ASP A 183 -21.77 23.55 -13.72
C ASP A 183 -23.05 23.56 -12.88
N VAL A 184 -22.96 23.88 -11.59
CA VAL A 184 -24.14 24.02 -10.70
C VAL A 184 -24.36 25.49 -10.36
N GLY A 185 -25.60 25.97 -10.49
CA GLY A 185 -26.04 27.29 -10.04
C GLY A 185 -27.51 27.29 -9.60
N SER A 186 -27.88 28.15 -8.65
CA SER A 186 -29.29 28.39 -8.23
C SER A 186 -30.13 27.12 -8.08
N SER A 187 -29.59 26.13 -7.37
CA SER A 187 -30.18 24.79 -7.26
C SER A 187 -30.19 24.30 -5.81
N ASN A 188 -31.10 23.38 -5.49
CA ASN A 188 -31.23 22.77 -4.17
C ASN A 188 -31.29 21.23 -4.28
N GLY A 189 -30.58 20.49 -3.43
CA GLY A 189 -30.67 19.02 -3.42
C GLY A 189 -30.05 18.36 -4.66
N VAL A 190 -28.89 18.83 -5.12
CA VAL A 190 -28.17 18.20 -6.24
C VAL A 190 -27.26 17.10 -5.70
N TYR A 191 -27.42 15.86 -6.16
CA TYR A 191 -26.64 14.71 -5.70
C TYR A 191 -25.93 14.02 -6.87
N ILE A 192 -24.64 14.29 -7.04
CA ILE A 192 -23.78 13.71 -8.08
C ILE A 192 -22.97 12.57 -7.46
N SER A 193 -23.02 11.37 -8.06
CA SER A 193 -22.34 10.19 -7.53
C SER A 193 -21.75 9.29 -8.62
N GLY A 194 -20.52 8.81 -8.40
CA GLY A 194 -19.85 7.86 -9.30
C GLY A 194 -19.45 8.44 -10.67
N ALA A 195 -19.30 9.76 -10.77
CA ALA A 195 -18.95 10.41 -12.03
C ALA A 195 -17.50 10.11 -12.45
N TRP A 196 -17.31 9.75 -13.71
CA TRP A 196 -15.98 9.58 -14.33
C TRP A 196 -15.78 10.67 -15.38
N VAL A 197 -14.74 11.49 -15.21
CA VAL A 197 -14.54 12.72 -16.00
C VAL A 197 -13.10 12.78 -16.51
N ARG A 198 -12.95 12.98 -17.81
CA ARG A 198 -11.71 13.38 -18.49
C ARG A 198 -11.98 14.66 -19.28
N ASN A 199 -11.39 15.79 -18.90
CA ASN A 199 -11.67 17.10 -19.51
C ASN A 199 -10.51 18.10 -19.31
N GLN A 200 -10.71 19.36 -19.71
CA GLN A 200 -9.72 20.46 -19.70
C GLN A 200 -10.19 21.68 -18.88
N ASP A 201 -11.21 21.54 -18.03
CA ASP A 201 -11.64 22.58 -17.08
C ASP A 201 -12.27 21.95 -15.83
N ASP A 202 -13.07 22.65 -15.03
CA ASP A 202 -13.58 22.14 -13.75
C ASP A 202 -14.32 20.79 -13.89
N CYS A 203 -14.00 19.85 -13.00
CA CYS A 203 -14.76 18.59 -12.86
C CYS A 203 -16.09 18.84 -12.14
N LEU A 204 -16.12 19.86 -11.28
CA LEU A 204 -17.32 20.40 -10.64
C LEU A 204 -17.10 21.90 -10.43
N ALA A 205 -18.06 22.73 -10.81
CA ALA A 205 -18.08 24.17 -10.53
C ALA A 205 -19.40 24.55 -9.85
N VAL A 206 -19.39 24.64 -8.51
CA VAL A 206 -20.57 25.10 -7.74
C VAL A 206 -20.55 26.62 -7.65
N ASN A 207 -21.21 27.29 -8.61
CA ASN A 207 -21.30 28.74 -8.68
C ASN A 207 -22.28 29.30 -7.63
N SER A 208 -23.39 28.61 -7.39
CA SER A 208 -24.39 28.91 -6.36
C SER A 208 -25.32 27.71 -6.10
N GLY A 209 -25.99 27.70 -4.95
CA GLY A 209 -26.97 26.69 -4.55
C GLY A 209 -26.82 26.20 -3.10
N THR A 210 -27.74 25.34 -2.67
CA THR A 210 -27.80 24.77 -1.31
C THR A 210 -27.93 23.24 -1.37
N ASN A 211 -27.43 22.52 -0.36
CA ASN A 211 -27.56 21.05 -0.25
C ASN A 211 -27.07 20.34 -1.52
N ILE A 212 -25.78 20.50 -1.83
CA ILE A 212 -25.13 19.95 -3.03
C ILE A 212 -24.12 18.90 -2.59
N THR A 213 -24.24 17.68 -3.10
CA THR A 213 -23.29 16.59 -2.85
C THR A 213 -22.64 16.13 -4.14
N PHE A 214 -21.32 15.95 -4.12
CA PHE A 214 -20.54 15.24 -5.13
C PHE A 214 -19.73 14.15 -4.44
N THR A 215 -19.89 12.89 -4.82
CA THR A 215 -19.22 11.77 -4.15
C THR A 215 -18.73 10.67 -5.09
N GLY A 216 -17.62 10.02 -4.75
CA GLY A 216 -17.11 8.86 -5.50
C GLY A 216 -16.63 9.18 -6.92
N GLY A 217 -16.27 10.43 -7.20
CA GLY A 217 -15.86 10.86 -8.54
C GLY A 217 -14.41 10.51 -8.88
N ASP A 218 -14.14 10.30 -10.17
CA ASP A 218 -12.81 10.14 -10.76
C ASP A 218 -12.62 11.24 -11.82
N CYS A 219 -11.95 12.34 -11.43
CA CYS A 219 -11.64 13.49 -12.27
C CYS A 219 -10.20 13.41 -12.79
N SER A 220 -9.98 13.67 -14.09
CA SER A 220 -8.62 13.86 -14.61
C SER A 220 -8.52 14.85 -15.78
N GLY A 221 -7.35 15.47 -15.94
CA GLY A 221 -7.02 16.45 -16.99
C GLY A 221 -7.45 17.88 -16.67
N GLY A 222 -8.60 18.03 -15.99
CA GLY A 222 -9.28 19.32 -15.80
C GLY A 222 -8.69 20.25 -14.73
N HIS A 223 -9.52 21.14 -14.18
CA HIS A 223 -9.12 22.14 -13.18
C HIS A 223 -9.50 21.79 -11.73
N GLY A 224 -10.01 20.59 -11.47
CA GLY A 224 -10.27 20.06 -10.13
C GLY A 224 -11.74 20.13 -9.69
N LEU A 225 -11.95 20.08 -8.37
CA LEU A 225 -13.26 20.19 -7.73
C LEU A 225 -13.37 21.58 -7.10
N SER A 226 -14.25 22.42 -7.67
CA SER A 226 -14.32 23.85 -7.40
C SER A 226 -15.65 24.28 -6.78
N ILE A 227 -15.56 25.07 -5.71
CA ILE A 227 -16.58 26.06 -5.38
C ILE A 227 -16.26 27.34 -6.15
N GLY A 228 -17.27 27.85 -6.86
CA GLY A 228 -17.24 29.12 -7.57
C GLY A 228 -16.86 29.04 -9.05
N SER A 229 -16.55 30.17 -9.70
CA SER A 229 -16.35 31.49 -9.05
C SER A 229 -17.64 32.02 -8.42
N VAL A 230 -17.63 32.32 -7.12
CA VAL A 230 -18.82 32.86 -6.41
C VAL A 230 -18.77 34.38 -6.42
N GLY A 231 -19.85 35.03 -6.85
CA GLY A 231 -19.91 36.49 -7.05
C GLY A 231 -20.19 36.88 -8.51
N GLY A 232 -20.74 38.08 -8.69
CA GLY A 232 -21.00 38.68 -10.02
C GLY A 232 -22.12 38.03 -10.84
N ARG A 233 -23.01 37.25 -10.21
CA ARG A 233 -24.15 36.55 -10.82
C ARG A 233 -25.46 36.98 -10.16
N ASP A 234 -26.60 36.52 -10.70
CA ASP A 234 -27.92 36.72 -10.09
C ASP A 234 -28.03 36.06 -8.69
N ASP A 235 -27.31 34.95 -8.50
CA ASP A 235 -27.21 34.22 -7.24
C ASP A 235 -25.74 33.94 -6.92
N ASN A 236 -25.32 34.36 -5.73
CA ASN A 236 -23.94 34.31 -5.24
C ASN A 236 -23.87 33.61 -3.87
N THR A 237 -24.84 32.74 -3.56
CA THR A 237 -24.90 32.00 -2.29
C THR A 237 -24.53 30.54 -2.51
N VAL A 238 -23.54 30.05 -1.77
CA VAL A 238 -23.19 28.63 -1.68
C VAL A 238 -23.35 28.17 -0.24
N LYS A 239 -24.18 27.15 0.00
CA LYS A 239 -24.45 26.61 1.35
C LYS A 239 -24.56 25.09 1.35
N GLU A 240 -24.17 24.44 2.45
CA GLU A 240 -24.38 22.99 2.67
C GLU A 240 -23.85 22.13 1.50
N VAL A 241 -22.57 22.34 1.15
CA VAL A 241 -21.93 21.58 0.07
C VAL A 241 -21.06 20.46 0.64
N ARG A 242 -21.12 19.27 0.05
CA ARG A 242 -20.39 18.06 0.46
C ARG A 242 -19.66 17.44 -0.74
N ILE A 243 -18.35 17.61 -0.82
CA ILE A 243 -17.51 17.01 -1.87
C ILE A 243 -16.67 15.93 -1.20
N LEU A 244 -16.96 14.67 -1.51
CA LEU A 244 -16.58 13.51 -0.70
C LEU A 244 -15.93 12.39 -1.52
N ASN A 245 -15.04 11.60 -0.91
CA ASN A 245 -14.62 10.28 -1.41
C ASN A 245 -14.16 10.25 -2.88
N SER A 246 -13.52 11.30 -3.37
CA SER A 246 -13.28 11.53 -4.80
C SER A 246 -11.78 11.63 -5.13
N LYS A 247 -11.43 11.39 -6.39
CA LYS A 247 -10.07 11.46 -6.91
C LYS A 247 -9.96 12.57 -7.94
N VAL A 248 -8.86 13.32 -7.88
CA VAL A 248 -8.50 14.34 -8.89
C VAL A 248 -7.06 14.06 -9.33
N SER A 249 -6.83 13.85 -10.63
CA SER A 249 -5.52 13.44 -11.13
C SER A 249 -5.10 14.15 -12.41
N ASN A 250 -3.81 14.49 -12.56
CA ASN A 250 -3.29 15.20 -13.75
C ASN A 250 -4.04 16.51 -14.06
N SER A 251 -4.57 17.18 -13.04
CA SER A 251 -5.39 18.39 -13.14
C SER A 251 -4.60 19.62 -12.68
N ASP A 252 -5.00 20.82 -13.10
CA ASP A 252 -4.39 22.06 -12.61
C ASP A 252 -4.51 22.21 -11.09
N ASN A 253 -5.70 21.93 -10.54
CA ASN A 253 -5.96 22.06 -9.12
C ASN A 253 -6.61 20.80 -8.56
N GLY A 254 -6.48 20.59 -7.25
CA GLY A 254 -7.18 19.53 -6.53
C GLY A 254 -8.51 20.02 -5.95
N VAL A 255 -8.43 20.59 -4.75
CA VAL A 255 -9.53 21.28 -4.07
C VAL A 255 -9.45 22.77 -4.36
N ARG A 256 -10.55 23.39 -4.80
CA ARG A 256 -10.58 24.82 -5.11
C ARG A 256 -11.80 25.53 -4.52
N VAL A 257 -11.58 26.74 -4.00
CA VAL A 257 -12.63 27.71 -3.66
C VAL A 257 -12.19 29.06 -4.23
N LYS A 258 -12.95 29.61 -5.17
CA LYS A 258 -12.65 30.88 -5.85
C LYS A 258 -13.83 31.85 -5.67
N THR A 259 -13.59 33.04 -5.11
CA THR A 259 -14.61 34.11 -5.05
C THR A 259 -14.18 35.32 -5.85
N VAL A 260 -15.13 35.96 -6.52
CA VAL A 260 -14.86 37.06 -7.45
C VAL A 260 -14.45 38.33 -6.70
N TYR A 261 -13.37 38.96 -7.16
CA TYR A 261 -12.87 40.24 -6.64
C TYR A 261 -13.95 41.32 -6.62
N ASN A 262 -14.09 42.02 -5.50
CA ASN A 262 -15.10 43.06 -5.23
C ASN A 262 -16.59 42.62 -5.38
N ALA A 263 -16.87 41.32 -5.48
CA ALA A 263 -18.25 40.83 -5.52
C ALA A 263 -18.86 40.70 -4.12
N ILE A 264 -20.19 40.55 -4.08
CA ILE A 264 -20.97 40.29 -2.86
C ILE A 264 -21.62 38.90 -2.97
N GLY A 265 -21.58 38.12 -1.89
CA GLY A 265 -22.12 36.76 -1.85
C GLY A 265 -21.81 36.07 -0.52
N SER A 266 -21.90 34.73 -0.48
CA SER A 266 -21.40 33.96 0.67
C SER A 266 -21.07 32.52 0.29
N VAL A 267 -20.09 31.94 0.99
CA VAL A 267 -19.77 30.50 0.94
C VAL A 267 -19.80 29.97 2.37
N SER A 268 -20.71 29.06 2.68
CA SER A 268 -20.94 28.60 4.05
C SER A 268 -21.18 27.08 4.15
N ASP A 269 -20.70 26.45 5.23
CA ASP A 269 -20.85 25.01 5.47
C ASP A 269 -20.49 24.15 4.24
N VAL A 270 -19.22 24.23 3.85
CA VAL A 270 -18.64 23.45 2.74
C VAL A 270 -17.71 22.40 3.33
N VAL A 271 -17.85 21.15 2.93
CA VAL A 271 -16.98 20.05 3.35
C VAL A 271 -16.31 19.43 2.14
N TYR A 272 -14.98 19.47 2.12
CA TYR A 272 -14.14 18.58 1.33
C TYR A 272 -13.63 17.47 2.24
N ASP A 273 -13.98 16.21 1.99
CA ASP A 273 -13.52 15.09 2.81
C ASP A 273 -13.12 13.84 2.00
N ASN A 274 -12.00 13.22 2.37
CA ASN A 274 -11.45 12.03 1.71
C ASN A 274 -11.24 12.25 0.20
N ILE A 275 -10.46 13.29 -0.13
CA ILE A 275 -10.13 13.66 -1.51
C ILE A 275 -8.68 13.25 -1.80
N VAL A 276 -8.47 12.43 -2.83
CA VAL A 276 -7.13 12.00 -3.25
C VAL A 276 -6.70 12.80 -4.47
N LEU A 277 -5.52 13.42 -4.39
CA LEU A 277 -4.95 14.31 -5.39
C LEU A 277 -3.73 13.67 -6.02
N THR A 278 -3.64 13.54 -7.34
CA THR A 278 -2.46 12.95 -8.00
C THR A 278 -1.92 13.85 -9.10
N ASN A 279 -0.61 14.12 -9.10
CA ASN A 279 0.07 14.83 -10.19
C ASN A 279 -0.55 16.22 -10.52
N ILE A 280 -1.02 16.94 -9.49
CA ILE A 280 -1.69 18.24 -9.65
C ILE A 280 -0.70 19.31 -10.13
N ALA A 281 -1.02 20.09 -11.17
CA ALA A 281 -0.03 20.93 -11.86
C ALA A 281 0.23 22.30 -11.21
N LYS A 282 -0.80 22.97 -10.67
CA LYS A 282 -0.72 24.33 -10.11
C LYS A 282 -0.98 24.36 -8.61
N TYR A 283 -2.13 23.91 -8.13
CA TYR A 283 -2.50 24.05 -6.71
C TYR A 283 -3.19 22.80 -6.15
N GLY A 284 -2.55 22.10 -5.21
CA GLY A 284 -3.18 20.96 -4.55
C GLY A 284 -4.46 21.35 -3.80
N ILE A 285 -4.38 22.36 -2.96
CA ILE A 285 -5.54 23.06 -2.38
C ILE A 285 -5.38 24.55 -2.64
N VAL A 286 -6.40 25.22 -3.17
CA VAL A 286 -6.42 26.68 -3.35
C VAL A 286 -7.73 27.29 -2.86
N ILE A 287 -7.62 28.33 -2.02
CA ILE A 287 -8.76 29.11 -1.53
C ILE A 287 -8.43 30.60 -1.68
N GLU A 288 -9.08 31.26 -2.63
CA GLU A 288 -8.71 32.59 -3.13
C GLU A 288 -9.93 33.52 -3.24
N GLN A 289 -9.79 34.79 -2.83
CA GLN A 289 -10.86 35.81 -2.84
C GLN A 289 -10.59 37.02 -3.77
N ASP A 290 -9.73 36.82 -4.75
CA ASP A 290 -9.20 37.83 -5.68
C ASP A 290 -9.47 37.48 -7.16
N TYR A 291 -10.32 36.50 -7.42
CA TYR A 291 -10.53 35.92 -8.74
C TYR A 291 -11.20 36.90 -9.72
N GLN A 292 -10.68 36.98 -10.94
CA GLN A 292 -11.29 37.67 -12.08
C GLN A 292 -11.40 36.72 -13.28
N ASN A 293 -12.17 37.08 -14.32
CA ASN A 293 -12.32 36.24 -15.51
C ASN A 293 -11.02 36.01 -16.32
N GLY A 294 -9.93 36.72 -15.99
CA GLY A 294 -8.58 36.48 -16.51
C GLY A 294 -7.63 35.73 -15.56
N GLY A 295 -8.09 35.34 -14.36
CA GLY A 295 -7.28 34.75 -13.28
C GLY A 295 -7.29 35.59 -11.99
N PRO A 296 -6.57 35.14 -10.94
CA PRO A 296 -6.33 35.91 -9.71
C PRO A 296 -5.58 37.22 -9.98
N ASN A 297 -5.86 38.25 -9.18
CA ASN A 297 -5.20 39.56 -9.25
C ASN A 297 -4.27 39.86 -8.06
N GLY A 298 -4.12 38.93 -7.12
CA GLY A 298 -3.28 39.01 -5.92
C GLY A 298 -3.88 39.78 -4.74
N ASN A 299 -5.07 40.38 -4.87
CA ASN A 299 -5.66 41.28 -3.88
C ASN A 299 -7.03 40.76 -3.40
N PRO A 300 -7.11 40.04 -2.27
CA PRO A 300 -8.36 39.42 -1.82
C PRO A 300 -9.36 40.46 -1.30
N THR A 301 -10.65 40.19 -1.45
CA THR A 301 -11.73 41.11 -1.05
C THR A 301 -12.77 40.45 -0.14
N ALA A 302 -13.26 41.19 0.84
CA ALA A 302 -14.07 40.65 1.95
C ALA A 302 -15.56 40.42 1.63
N GLY A 303 -16.04 40.80 0.44
CA GLY A 303 -17.47 40.82 0.11
C GLY A 303 -18.15 39.46 -0.05
N VAL A 304 -17.37 38.37 -0.18
CA VAL A 304 -17.87 36.98 -0.26
C VAL A 304 -17.26 36.13 0.87
N PRO A 305 -17.72 36.29 2.13
CA PRO A 305 -17.15 35.56 3.28
C PRO A 305 -17.23 34.04 3.11
N ILE A 306 -16.17 33.35 3.53
CA ILE A 306 -16.03 31.88 3.49
C ILE A 306 -16.03 31.34 4.92
N THR A 307 -17.12 30.71 5.36
CA THR A 307 -17.34 30.31 6.77
C THR A 307 -17.70 28.84 6.92
N GLY A 308 -17.28 28.18 8.02
CA GLY A 308 -17.63 26.77 8.23
C GLY A 308 -17.02 25.82 7.18
N LEU A 309 -15.88 26.19 6.58
CA LEU A 309 -15.18 25.33 5.62
C LEU A 309 -14.45 24.21 6.36
N THR A 310 -14.81 22.96 6.08
CA THR A 310 -14.06 21.79 6.52
C THR A 310 -13.27 21.23 5.34
N VAL A 311 -11.95 21.11 5.52
CA VAL A 311 -11.07 20.37 4.61
C VAL A 311 -10.45 19.24 5.42
N SER A 312 -10.81 18.01 5.10
CA SER A 312 -10.46 16.81 5.86
C SER A 312 -9.93 15.71 4.94
N ARG A 313 -8.87 15.01 5.37
CA ARG A 313 -8.33 13.84 4.64
C ARG A 313 -8.06 14.13 3.15
N VAL A 314 -7.66 15.35 2.81
CA VAL A 314 -7.22 15.72 1.46
C VAL A 314 -5.74 15.38 1.34
N VAL A 315 -5.40 14.37 0.55
CA VAL A 315 -4.06 13.76 0.52
C VAL A 315 -3.56 13.54 -0.90
N GLY A 316 -2.24 13.67 -1.11
CA GLY A 316 -1.59 13.25 -2.36
C GLY A 316 -0.53 14.20 -2.91
N SER A 317 -0.34 14.16 -4.23
CA SER A 317 0.79 14.77 -4.95
C SER A 317 0.44 15.99 -5.80
N VAL A 318 1.30 17.01 -5.70
CA VAL A 318 1.39 18.18 -6.58
C VAL A 318 2.73 18.12 -7.31
N LYS A 319 2.77 18.49 -8.59
CA LYS A 319 4.00 18.65 -9.37
C LYS A 319 4.91 19.66 -8.68
N SER A 320 6.23 19.47 -8.81
CA SER A 320 7.22 20.31 -8.13
C SER A 320 7.36 21.74 -8.68
N THR A 321 6.56 22.10 -9.68
CA THR A 321 6.32 23.46 -10.20
C THR A 321 5.06 24.11 -9.64
N GLY A 322 4.15 23.31 -9.06
CA GLY A 322 2.93 23.78 -8.40
C GLY A 322 3.16 24.03 -6.91
N THR A 323 2.07 24.33 -6.21
CA THR A 323 2.02 24.74 -4.80
C THR A 323 1.10 23.79 -4.03
N ASN A 324 1.52 23.35 -2.84
CA ASN A 324 0.75 22.35 -2.07
C ASN A 324 -0.60 22.90 -1.58
N VAL A 325 -0.57 24.05 -0.91
CA VAL A 325 -1.73 24.74 -0.36
C VAL A 325 -1.51 26.24 -0.54
N TYR A 326 -2.42 26.93 -1.24
CA TYR A 326 -2.44 28.39 -1.36
C TYR A 326 -3.74 28.92 -0.74
N ILE A 327 -3.63 29.85 0.20
CA ILE A 327 -4.78 30.52 0.80
C ILE A 327 -4.51 32.03 0.70
N LEU A 328 -5.45 32.75 0.10
CA LEU A 328 -5.43 34.19 -0.05
C LEU A 328 -6.82 34.74 0.28
N CYS A 329 -7.00 35.22 1.50
CA CYS A 329 -8.31 35.55 2.04
C CYS A 329 -8.35 36.86 2.82
N ALA A 330 -9.43 37.62 2.62
CA ALA A 330 -9.80 38.83 3.36
C ALA A 330 -10.97 38.60 4.35
N ALA A 331 -11.80 37.56 4.16
CA ALA A 331 -12.94 37.23 5.04
C ALA A 331 -13.17 35.71 5.20
N CYS A 332 -12.34 35.07 6.02
CA CYS A 332 -12.44 33.63 6.34
C CYS A 332 -12.50 33.39 7.85
N ARG A 333 -13.36 32.48 8.31
CA ARG A 333 -13.46 32.08 9.73
C ARG A 333 -14.12 30.72 9.91
N GLU A 334 -13.99 30.14 11.10
CA GLU A 334 -14.66 28.89 11.50
C GLU A 334 -14.26 27.69 10.60
N TRP A 335 -12.98 27.61 10.23
CA TRP A 335 -12.47 26.53 9.37
C TRP A 335 -11.97 25.35 10.19
N THR A 336 -12.20 24.13 9.70
CA THR A 336 -11.67 22.89 10.26
C THR A 336 -10.70 22.25 9.26
N TRP A 337 -9.46 22.00 9.69
CA TRP A 337 -8.40 21.46 8.83
C TRP A 337 -7.76 20.23 9.46
N THR A 338 -8.07 19.04 8.96
CA THR A 338 -7.78 17.78 9.68
C THR A 338 -7.22 16.70 8.76
N ASN A 339 -6.08 16.11 9.11
CA ASN A 339 -5.47 14.98 8.37
C ASN A 339 -5.19 15.24 6.87
N ASN A 340 -4.99 16.50 6.47
CA ASN A 340 -4.62 16.85 5.10
C ASN A 340 -3.10 16.67 4.88
N ARG A 341 -2.70 16.02 3.79
CA ARG A 341 -1.30 15.71 3.46
C ARG A 341 -1.06 15.86 1.96
N VAL A 342 -0.97 17.10 1.51
CA VAL A 342 -0.72 17.48 0.12
C VAL A 342 0.74 17.89 -0.02
N THR A 343 1.47 17.24 -0.93
CA THR A 343 2.94 17.27 -0.97
C THR A 343 3.50 17.26 -2.41
N GLY A 344 4.77 17.67 -2.57
CA GLY A 344 5.49 17.64 -3.85
C GLY A 344 5.69 19.01 -4.50
N GLY A 345 4.72 19.91 -4.35
CA GLY A 345 4.83 21.33 -4.74
C GLY A 345 5.59 22.19 -3.74
N THR A 346 5.65 23.49 -3.99
CA THR A 346 6.17 24.51 -3.07
C THR A 346 5.28 24.67 -1.84
N LYS A 347 5.84 25.24 -0.77
CA LYS A 347 5.09 25.67 0.42
C LYS A 347 4.93 27.19 0.37
N VAL A 348 3.72 27.66 0.59
CA VAL A 348 3.38 29.08 0.82
C VAL A 348 2.62 29.19 2.15
N ARG A 349 2.68 30.36 2.78
CA ARG A 349 1.92 30.68 3.99
C ARG A 349 0.42 30.77 3.66
N CYS A 350 -0.42 30.69 4.70
CA CYS A 350 -1.88 30.84 4.58
C CYS A 350 -2.35 32.27 4.24
N GLU A 351 -1.41 33.21 4.08
CA GLU A 351 -1.63 34.60 3.65
C GLU A 351 -1.09 34.88 2.22
N GLY A 352 -0.65 33.83 1.52
CA GLY A 352 -0.09 33.90 0.17
C GLY A 352 1.42 34.21 0.08
N GLY A 353 2.03 34.76 1.13
CA GLY A 353 3.49 34.96 1.20
C GLY A 353 4.28 33.64 1.26
N GLN A 354 5.57 33.64 0.92
CA GLN A 354 6.42 32.46 1.13
C GLN A 354 6.79 32.30 2.62
N PRO A 355 6.94 31.07 3.14
CA PRO A 355 7.25 30.85 4.55
C PRO A 355 8.71 31.25 4.82
N THR A 356 8.97 32.36 5.51
CA THR A 356 10.34 32.70 5.92
C THR A 356 10.81 31.79 7.06
N CYS A 357 12.10 31.47 7.08
CA CYS A 357 12.70 30.76 8.20
C CYS A 357 12.97 31.74 9.35
N LYS A 358 12.83 31.32 10.62
CA LYS A 358 13.09 32.19 11.80
C LYS A 358 14.48 32.82 11.78
N THR A 359 15.47 32.09 11.29
CA THR A 359 16.85 32.56 11.11
C THR A 359 16.90 33.71 10.08
N CYS A 360 16.26 33.52 8.93
CA CYS A 360 16.17 34.46 7.83
C CYS A 360 15.46 35.76 8.26
N GLU A 361 14.41 35.64 9.06
CA GLU A 361 13.66 36.74 9.67
C GLU A 361 14.50 37.55 10.68
N VAL A 362 15.43 36.89 11.40
CA VAL A 362 16.36 37.55 12.34
C VAL A 362 17.51 38.27 11.62
N TYR A 363 17.96 37.77 10.46
CA TYR A 363 19.09 38.36 9.70
C TYR A 363 18.67 39.27 8.54
N HIS A 364 17.37 39.47 8.30
CA HIS A 364 16.81 40.21 7.16
C HIS A 364 17.20 39.64 5.78
N ASP A 365 17.47 38.33 5.70
CA ASP A 365 17.87 37.64 4.47
C ASP A 365 16.66 37.19 3.63
N GLU A 366 16.81 37.22 2.30
CA GLU A 366 15.83 36.64 1.37
C GLU A 366 15.76 35.13 1.55
N CYS A 367 14.59 34.62 1.97
CA CYS A 367 14.42 33.20 2.30
C CYS A 367 14.28 32.32 1.04
N ARG A 368 15.38 32.12 0.33
CA ARG A 368 15.45 31.25 -0.85
C ARG A 368 15.42 29.77 -0.48
N TYR A 369 14.32 29.12 -0.78
CA TYR A 369 14.23 27.65 -0.81
C TYR A 369 14.64 27.14 -2.19
N ASP A 370 15.92 27.32 -2.53
CA ASP A 370 16.47 26.66 -3.69
C ASP A 370 16.37 25.14 -3.48
N LYS A 371 15.70 24.44 -4.41
CA LYS A 371 15.98 23.02 -4.61
C LYS A 371 17.49 22.92 -4.79
N ALA A 372 18.14 22.00 -4.08
CA ALA A 372 19.54 21.67 -4.35
C ALA A 372 19.68 21.47 -5.88
N PRO A 373 20.60 22.20 -6.56
CA PRO A 373 20.68 22.13 -8.00
C PRO A 373 20.95 20.68 -8.41
N PRO A 374 20.43 20.22 -9.57
CA PRO A 374 20.80 18.90 -10.07
C PRO A 374 22.33 18.81 -10.13
N VAL A 375 22.89 17.64 -9.79
CA VAL A 375 24.35 17.46 -9.63
C VAL A 375 25.12 17.90 -10.88
N SER A 376 24.52 17.80 -12.07
CA SER A 376 25.05 18.35 -13.33
C SER A 376 25.33 19.86 -13.29
N GLN A 377 24.49 20.66 -12.63
CA GLN A 377 24.65 22.10 -12.48
C GLN A 377 25.68 22.45 -11.39
N VAL A 378 25.74 21.66 -10.31
CA VAL A 378 26.80 21.77 -9.29
C VAL A 378 28.16 21.41 -9.88
N VAL A 379 28.25 20.34 -10.67
CA VAL A 379 29.47 19.94 -11.41
C VAL A 379 29.84 20.98 -12.47
N ALA A 380 28.88 21.56 -13.19
CA ALA A 380 29.14 22.64 -14.15
C ALA A 380 29.65 23.93 -13.46
N MET A 381 29.13 24.28 -12.27
CA MET A 381 29.62 25.42 -11.50
C MET A 381 30.98 25.14 -10.85
N ALA A 382 31.21 23.94 -10.30
CA ALA A 382 32.52 23.53 -9.79
C ALA A 382 33.59 23.48 -10.88
N LYS A 383 33.24 23.01 -12.09
CA LYS A 383 34.12 23.05 -13.26
C LYS A 383 34.41 24.48 -13.70
N ARG A 384 33.39 25.34 -13.78
CA ARG A 384 33.59 26.79 -14.04
C ARG A 384 34.43 27.48 -12.98
N LEU A 385 34.33 27.07 -11.72
CA LEU A 385 35.15 27.60 -10.63
C LEU A 385 36.61 27.16 -10.79
N GLN A 386 36.88 25.86 -11.03
CA GLN A 386 38.22 25.35 -11.32
C GLN A 386 38.84 25.91 -12.61
N ASP A 387 38.03 26.22 -13.62
CA ASP A 387 38.48 26.85 -14.86
C ASP A 387 38.77 28.35 -14.65
N ALA A 388 37.98 29.04 -13.80
CA ALA A 388 38.24 30.41 -13.38
C ALA A 388 39.48 30.52 -12.47
N GLU A 389 39.65 29.61 -11.51
CA GLU A 389 40.83 29.52 -10.64
C GLU A 389 42.10 29.32 -11.47
N ARG A 390 42.09 28.39 -12.43
CA ARG A 390 43.22 28.19 -13.35
C ARG A 390 43.48 29.40 -14.25
N ALA A 391 42.44 30.12 -14.69
CA ALA A 391 42.61 31.37 -15.45
C ALA A 391 43.23 32.48 -14.58
N ILE A 392 42.79 32.61 -13.32
CA ILE A 392 43.36 33.56 -12.35
C ILE A 392 44.83 33.22 -12.06
N GLU A 393 45.17 31.94 -11.97
CA GLU A 393 46.54 31.49 -11.71
C GLU A 393 47.48 31.71 -12.92
N GLN A 394 46.98 31.52 -14.14
CA GLN A 394 47.70 31.88 -15.37
C GLN A 394 47.87 33.40 -15.53
N LEU A 395 46.87 34.21 -15.17
CA LEU A 395 46.98 35.67 -15.16
C LEU A 395 47.95 36.18 -14.09
N ARG A 396 48.03 35.50 -12.92
CA ARG A 396 49.03 35.78 -11.88
C ARG A 396 50.45 35.35 -12.27
N GLY A 397 50.60 34.31 -13.10
CA GLY A 397 51.90 33.81 -13.57
C GLY A 397 52.59 34.70 -14.62
N ASN A 398 51.84 35.53 -15.37
CA ASN A 398 52.35 36.31 -16.50
C ASN A 398 52.48 37.83 -16.24
N GLY A 399 52.36 38.28 -14.99
CA GLY A 399 52.31 39.69 -14.60
C GLY A 399 53.48 40.19 -13.75
N SER A 400 54.72 40.14 -14.28
CA SER A 400 55.84 40.92 -13.73
C SER A 400 55.91 42.31 -14.37
N ILE A 401 56.40 43.32 -13.63
CA ILE A 401 56.42 44.77 -13.95
C ILE A 401 55.06 45.44 -13.62
N GLY A 402 54.98 46.52 -12.82
CA GLY A 402 56.02 47.30 -12.13
C GLY A 402 55.40 48.29 -11.12
N SER A 403 56.26 48.99 -10.37
CA SER A 403 55.90 49.92 -9.27
C SER A 403 55.20 51.21 -9.69
N SER A 404 54.23 51.69 -8.88
CA SER A 404 54.31 53.00 -8.15
C SER A 404 52.98 53.48 -7.53
N GLU A 405 53.06 53.92 -6.27
CA GLU A 405 52.33 55.02 -5.61
C GLU A 405 50.80 54.96 -5.29
N GLU A 406 50.53 55.39 -4.05
CA GLU A 406 49.27 55.77 -3.39
C GLU A 406 48.84 57.22 -3.76
N PRO A 407 47.71 57.80 -3.25
CA PRO A 407 46.47 57.24 -2.71
C PRO A 407 45.19 57.99 -3.19
N SER A 408 44.09 57.77 -2.46
CA SER A 408 42.92 58.67 -2.24
C SER A 408 41.68 58.51 -3.14
N ALA A 409 40.52 58.55 -2.46
CA ALA A 409 39.15 58.56 -3.00
C ALA A 409 38.61 60.03 -2.93
N PRO A 410 37.30 60.34 -2.92
CA PRO A 410 36.09 59.53 -3.17
C PRO A 410 35.06 60.29 -4.06
N VAL A 411 33.75 59.98 -3.90
CA VAL A 411 32.59 60.91 -3.94
C VAL A 411 31.70 60.96 -5.22
N ASP A 412 30.41 60.66 -4.95
CA ASP A 412 29.15 61.18 -5.49
C ASP A 412 28.56 60.85 -6.89
N ALA A 413 27.40 60.17 -6.78
CA ALA A 413 26.05 60.71 -6.99
C ALA A 413 25.33 60.56 -8.34
N ASP A 414 24.11 60.05 -8.16
CA ASP A 414 22.85 60.55 -8.70
C ASP A 414 22.58 60.59 -10.21
N HIS A 415 21.53 59.82 -10.51
CA HIS A 415 20.33 60.29 -11.19
C HIS A 415 20.25 60.23 -12.73
N VAL A 416 19.47 59.22 -13.14
CA VAL A 416 18.13 59.45 -13.74
C VAL A 416 18.10 59.90 -15.21
N VAL A 417 17.76 58.91 -16.05
CA VAL A 417 16.57 58.89 -16.93
C VAL A 417 16.74 59.01 -18.46
N ASP A 418 15.82 58.26 -19.09
CA ASP A 418 15.31 58.24 -20.46
C ASP A 418 16.17 57.78 -21.67
N ASP A 419 15.89 56.51 -22.01
CA ASP A 419 14.97 56.13 -23.11
C ASP A 419 15.49 56.05 -24.57
N ALA A 420 14.74 55.24 -25.32
CA ALA A 420 14.55 55.26 -26.76
C ALA A 420 15.66 54.75 -27.70
N GLN A 421 15.41 53.50 -28.16
CA GLN A 421 15.06 53.20 -29.56
C GLN A 421 16.07 52.55 -30.54
N GLN A 422 15.50 51.55 -31.24
CA GLN A 422 15.71 51.13 -32.64
C GLN A 422 16.86 50.17 -33.04
N HIS A 423 16.44 48.95 -33.41
CA HIS A 423 17.09 48.05 -34.38
C HIS A 423 17.18 48.70 -35.78
N PRO A 424 18.13 48.30 -36.68
CA PRO A 424 17.82 47.20 -37.62
C PRO A 424 18.99 46.32 -38.15
N VAL A 425 18.67 45.04 -38.42
CA VAL A 425 18.96 44.22 -39.62
C VAL A 425 20.40 44.04 -40.18
N SER A 426 20.95 42.82 -39.98
CA SER A 426 21.49 41.84 -40.96
C SER A 426 22.28 42.26 -42.23
N LEU A 427 23.48 41.66 -42.46
CA LEU A 427 23.73 40.64 -43.52
C LEU A 427 25.21 40.18 -43.70
N ALA A 428 25.38 38.85 -43.80
CA ALA A 428 26.22 38.06 -44.74
C ALA A 428 27.79 38.02 -44.76
N SER A 429 28.28 36.75 -44.91
CA SER A 429 29.40 36.22 -45.75
C SER A 429 30.87 36.55 -45.39
N GLU A 430 31.87 35.65 -45.51
CA GLU A 430 32.23 34.81 -46.68
C GLU A 430 33.01 33.47 -46.41
N SER A 431 32.88 32.59 -47.41
CA SER A 431 33.67 31.45 -47.93
C SER A 431 34.82 30.70 -47.20
N LEU A 432 34.71 29.37 -47.31
CA LEU A 432 35.72 28.29 -47.44
C LEU A 432 36.93 28.60 -48.38
N PRO A 433 38.06 27.85 -48.28
CA PRO A 433 38.24 26.64 -49.13
C PRO A 433 38.95 25.44 -48.46
N ALA A 434 38.90 24.28 -49.14
CA ALA A 434 39.39 22.98 -48.67
C ALA A 434 40.71 22.51 -49.34
N ARG A 435 41.32 21.40 -48.87
CA ARG A 435 41.93 20.35 -49.72
C ARG A 435 42.28 19.02 -49.01
N HIS A 436 42.31 17.95 -49.81
CA HIS A 436 42.66 16.53 -49.51
C HIS A 436 44.19 16.35 -49.22
N ALA A 437 44.76 15.22 -48.74
CA ALA A 437 44.58 13.83 -49.22
C ALA A 437 45.33 12.71 -48.43
N GLN A 438 44.73 11.51 -48.45
CA GLN A 438 45.26 10.14 -48.68
C GLN A 438 46.32 9.41 -47.79
N VAL A 439 45.83 8.31 -47.18
CA VAL A 439 46.18 6.87 -47.39
C VAL A 439 47.65 6.36 -47.27
N ARG A 440 47.85 5.39 -46.35
CA ARG A 440 48.53 4.06 -46.47
C ARG A 440 48.67 3.45 -45.05
N SER A 441 48.75 2.16 -44.75
CA SER A 441 48.39 0.84 -45.32
C SER A 441 48.98 -0.25 -44.37
N ILE A 442 48.35 -1.42 -44.29
CA ILE A 442 48.59 -2.58 -43.40
C ILE A 442 50.04 -3.17 -43.43
N PRO A 443 50.47 -4.03 -42.48
CA PRO A 443 50.22 -5.48 -42.60
C PRO A 443 49.94 -6.29 -41.29
N LEU A 444 49.41 -7.52 -41.47
CA LEU A 444 49.38 -8.60 -40.46
C LEU A 444 50.66 -9.45 -40.49
N ALA A 445 51.03 -10.05 -39.36
CA ALA A 445 51.62 -11.40 -39.22
C ALA A 445 51.34 -11.87 -37.76
N ALA A 446 50.88 -13.07 -37.39
CA ALA A 446 50.85 -14.43 -37.94
C ALA A 446 52.06 -15.32 -37.60
N VAL A 447 51.83 -16.30 -36.69
CA VAL A 447 52.33 -17.71 -36.69
C VAL A 447 53.87 -17.87 -36.54
N ASP A 448 54.42 -18.66 -35.60
CA ASP A 448 54.25 -20.11 -35.44
C ASP A 448 55.04 -20.70 -34.23
N GLN A 449 54.95 -22.03 -34.06
CA GLN A 449 55.92 -23.00 -33.50
C GLN A 449 55.62 -23.73 -32.18
N LEU A 450 55.07 -24.94 -32.38
CA LEU A 450 55.64 -26.25 -31.95
C LEU A 450 55.64 -26.67 -30.46
N ALA A 451 54.72 -27.58 -30.15
CA ALA A 451 55.02 -28.78 -29.34
C ALA A 451 55.89 -29.77 -30.19
N PRO A 452 56.52 -30.85 -29.65
CA PRO A 452 55.78 -32.00 -29.11
C PRO A 452 56.50 -32.90 -28.07
N SER A 453 55.85 -34.04 -27.77
CA SER A 453 56.41 -35.34 -27.31
C SER A 453 56.86 -35.50 -25.84
N SER A 454 56.81 -36.69 -25.20
CA SER A 454 55.81 -37.79 -25.09
C SER A 454 56.50 -39.09 -24.65
N SER A 455 56.10 -39.66 -23.50
CA SER A 455 56.27 -41.08 -23.09
C SER A 455 55.66 -41.21 -21.67
N GLY A 456 54.74 -42.13 -21.31
CA GLY A 456 54.38 -43.43 -21.90
C GLY A 456 55.18 -44.57 -21.24
N GLU A 457 54.62 -45.69 -20.76
CA GLU A 457 53.21 -46.12 -20.66
C GLU A 457 53.08 -47.44 -19.83
N THR A 458 52.00 -47.63 -19.04
CA THR A 458 51.37 -48.94 -18.65
C THR A 458 52.15 -49.99 -17.80
N PRO A 459 51.58 -51.17 -17.38
CA PRO A 459 50.16 -51.64 -17.38
C PRO A 459 49.58 -52.33 -16.09
N ALA A 460 48.24 -52.26 -15.99
CA ALA A 460 47.24 -53.31 -15.66
C ALA A 460 47.18 -54.10 -14.32
N GLN A 461 46.00 -54.01 -13.67
CA GLN A 461 45.04 -55.07 -13.22
C GLN A 461 43.94 -54.39 -12.36
N GLY A 462 42.63 -54.68 -12.37
CA GLY A 462 41.78 -55.56 -13.18
C GLY A 462 40.26 -55.22 -13.02
N ARG A 463 39.42 -55.76 -13.90
CA ARG A 463 37.93 -55.66 -13.99
C ARG A 463 37.20 -56.43 -12.85
N PHE A 464 35.90 -56.30 -12.50
CA PHE A 464 34.76 -55.36 -12.69
C PHE A 464 33.50 -55.97 -11.97
N VAL A 465 32.33 -55.31 -12.00
CA VAL A 465 30.95 -55.83 -11.71
C VAL A 465 30.40 -55.72 -10.25
N SER A 466 29.08 -55.47 -10.22
CA SER A 466 28.07 -55.18 -9.16
C SER A 466 28.01 -56.05 -7.90
N GLU A 467 27.26 -55.59 -6.88
CA GLU A 467 25.96 -56.19 -6.50
C GLU A 467 25.13 -55.39 -5.46
N ILE A 468 23.81 -55.31 -5.73
CA ILE A 468 22.64 -55.54 -4.84
C ILE A 468 22.51 -54.75 -3.51
N VAL A 469 21.42 -53.98 -3.44
CA VAL A 469 20.72 -53.61 -2.19
C VAL A 469 19.40 -54.39 -2.12
N PRO A 470 19.17 -55.27 -1.13
CA PRO A 470 17.89 -55.93 -0.93
C PRO A 470 16.98 -55.11 -0.01
N ALA A 471 15.70 -55.00 -0.37
CA ALA A 471 14.63 -54.49 0.49
C ALA A 471 13.90 -55.66 1.17
N SER A 472 13.38 -55.47 2.40
CA SER A 472 12.08 -56.04 2.78
C SER A 472 11.49 -55.56 4.14
N TRP A 473 10.31 -54.93 4.04
CA TRP A 473 9.06 -55.25 4.78
C TRP A 473 8.86 -55.04 6.30
N GLN A 474 7.90 -54.14 6.57
CA GLN A 474 6.71 -54.22 7.48
C GLN A 474 6.82 -54.56 9.00
N PRO A 475 6.11 -53.82 9.87
CA PRO A 475 5.84 -54.21 11.26
C PRO A 475 4.45 -54.86 11.44
N ALA A 476 4.34 -55.86 12.33
CA ALA A 476 3.07 -56.43 12.77
C ALA A 476 3.04 -56.73 14.28
N SER A 477 1.94 -56.31 14.91
CA SER A 477 1.25 -56.91 16.07
C SER A 477 1.99 -57.35 17.36
N GLN A 478 1.55 -56.74 18.47
CA GLN A 478 1.04 -57.38 19.70
C GLN A 478 1.96 -57.86 20.85
N ASP A 479 1.65 -57.32 22.05
CA ASP A 479 1.14 -58.03 23.25
C ASP A 479 1.92 -58.07 24.60
N VAL A 480 1.16 -57.66 25.64
CA VAL A 480 0.98 -58.27 27.01
C VAL A 480 1.81 -57.80 28.24
N ALA A 481 1.06 -57.20 29.20
CA ALA A 481 1.12 -57.28 30.69
C ALA A 481 2.38 -56.82 31.49
N ALA A 482 2.30 -56.43 32.79
CA ALA A 482 1.22 -55.92 33.67
C ALA A 482 1.80 -55.50 35.05
N SER A 483 1.18 -54.56 35.78
CA SER A 483 0.98 -54.62 37.26
C SER A 483 0.25 -53.38 37.85
N LEU A 484 -0.71 -53.64 38.74
CA LEU A 484 -1.62 -52.73 39.48
C LEU A 484 -1.10 -52.45 40.93
N PRO A 485 -1.67 -51.58 41.82
CA PRO A 485 -3.11 -51.49 42.16
C PRO A 485 -3.72 -50.11 42.54
N HIS A 486 -5.00 -50.16 42.97
CA HIS A 486 -6.05 -49.13 42.94
C HIS A 486 -6.22 -48.19 44.16
N SER A 487 -6.85 -47.03 43.91
CA SER A 487 -8.15 -46.56 44.49
C SER A 487 -8.42 -45.09 44.06
N ALA A 488 -9.62 -44.47 44.13
CA ALA A 488 -11.03 -44.87 43.92
C ALA A 488 -11.85 -43.54 43.73
N GLY A 489 -13.08 -43.44 43.18
CA GLY A 489 -14.04 -44.41 42.63
C GLY A 489 -14.98 -43.75 41.59
N ALA A 490 -16.06 -44.44 41.19
CA ALA A 490 -16.93 -44.13 40.03
C ALA A 490 -17.86 -42.90 40.24
N THR A 491 -18.66 -42.38 39.30
CA THR A 491 -19.44 -42.95 38.15
C THR A 491 -19.83 -41.75 37.24
N ILE A 492 -20.25 -41.81 35.96
CA ILE A 492 -20.78 -42.85 35.05
C ILE A 492 -20.17 -42.65 33.63
N LEU A 493 -20.12 -43.69 32.78
CA LEU A 493 -19.76 -43.60 31.36
C LEU A 493 -21.00 -43.60 30.44
N ALA A 494 -21.03 -42.69 29.47
CA ALA A 494 -21.88 -42.80 28.27
C ALA A 494 -21.09 -43.52 27.15
N ALA A 495 -21.80 -44.04 26.14
CA ALA A 495 -21.25 -44.96 25.13
C ALA A 495 -20.05 -44.40 24.35
N ALA A 496 -19.16 -45.30 23.92
CA ALA A 496 -18.07 -44.98 23.01
C ALA A 496 -18.62 -44.54 21.63
N PRO A 497 -17.99 -43.58 20.94
CA PRO A 497 -18.32 -43.28 19.55
C PRO A 497 -17.98 -44.46 18.65
N GLU A 498 -18.80 -44.67 17.61
CA GLU A 498 -18.43 -45.51 16.48
C GLU A 498 -17.22 -44.93 15.73
N PRO A 499 -16.46 -45.73 14.96
CA PRO A 499 -15.37 -45.20 14.14
C PRO A 499 -15.90 -44.14 13.18
N GLU A 500 -15.41 -42.90 13.33
CA GLU A 500 -15.77 -41.80 12.43
C GLU A 500 -15.45 -42.18 10.98
N GLU A 501 -16.43 -42.04 10.09
CA GLU A 501 -16.20 -42.03 8.64
C GLU A 501 -15.12 -40.98 8.31
N PRO A 502 -14.28 -41.21 7.28
CA PRO A 502 -13.29 -40.22 6.88
C PRO A 502 -13.98 -38.90 6.54
N ALA A 503 -13.77 -37.90 7.41
CA ALA A 503 -14.48 -36.63 7.37
C ALA A 503 -14.52 -36.05 5.95
N ALA A 504 -15.74 -35.94 5.40
CA ALA A 504 -15.95 -35.45 4.04
C ALA A 504 -15.27 -34.08 3.88
N THR A 505 -14.29 -33.99 2.99
CA THR A 505 -13.50 -32.76 2.84
C THR A 505 -14.39 -31.59 2.49
N GLU A 506 -14.44 -30.58 3.37
CA GLU A 506 -15.16 -29.32 3.16
C GLU A 506 -14.60 -28.48 2.00
N LEU A 507 -13.47 -28.91 1.41
CA LEU A 507 -12.90 -28.41 0.16
C LEU A 507 -13.48 -29.16 -1.04
N ARG A 508 -14.08 -28.43 -1.98
CA ARG A 508 -14.50 -28.97 -3.28
C ARG A 508 -13.83 -28.24 -4.42
N VAL A 509 -13.51 -28.98 -5.47
CA VAL A 509 -13.14 -28.45 -6.78
C VAL A 509 -14.41 -28.43 -7.63
N ASP A 510 -14.78 -27.26 -8.17
CA ASP A 510 -15.91 -27.15 -9.09
C ASP A 510 -15.56 -27.61 -10.52
N GLU A 511 -16.56 -27.65 -11.40
CA GLU A 511 -16.44 -28.02 -12.82
C GLU A 511 -15.48 -27.12 -13.64
N HIS A 512 -14.99 -26.02 -13.06
CA HIS A 512 -14.01 -25.12 -13.65
C HIS A 512 -12.62 -25.24 -12.99
N GLY A 513 -12.41 -26.23 -12.11
CA GLY A 513 -11.13 -26.45 -11.43
C GLY A 513 -10.86 -25.49 -10.28
N LYS A 514 -11.84 -24.69 -9.85
CA LYS A 514 -11.69 -23.73 -8.75
C LYS A 514 -12.10 -24.37 -7.43
N ILE A 515 -11.31 -24.10 -6.39
CA ILE A 515 -11.52 -24.66 -5.06
C ILE A 515 -12.44 -23.72 -4.28
N ASN A 516 -13.57 -24.23 -3.83
CA ASN A 516 -14.52 -23.52 -2.98
C ASN A 516 -14.56 -24.18 -1.60
N TYR A 517 -14.73 -23.36 -0.56
CA TYR A 517 -14.77 -23.78 0.84
C TYR A 517 -15.95 -23.11 1.55
N TYR A 518 -16.91 -23.91 2.01
CA TYR A 518 -18.07 -23.43 2.75
C TYR A 518 -18.42 -24.42 3.86
N GLY A 519 -18.42 -23.97 5.11
CA GLY A 519 -18.81 -24.79 6.26
C GLY A 519 -20.32 -25.07 6.32
N PRO A 520 -20.76 -26.05 7.14
CA PRO A 520 -22.11 -26.64 7.09
C PRO A 520 -23.28 -25.70 7.41
N THR A 521 -23.02 -24.50 7.95
CA THR A 521 -24.04 -23.46 8.19
C THR A 521 -24.25 -22.53 7.00
N SER A 522 -23.52 -22.69 5.90
CA SER A 522 -23.60 -21.80 4.74
C SER A 522 -24.80 -22.12 3.85
N ALA A 523 -25.52 -21.10 3.40
CA ALA A 523 -26.59 -21.24 2.40
C ALA A 523 -26.08 -21.67 1.00
N VAL A 524 -24.75 -21.73 0.81
CA VAL A 524 -24.07 -22.27 -0.38
C VAL A 524 -23.17 -23.47 -0.05
N HIS A 525 -23.39 -24.13 1.11
CA HIS A 525 -22.82 -25.44 1.39
C HIS A 525 -23.69 -26.51 0.72
N ASP A 526 -23.25 -27.02 -0.42
CA ASP A 526 -23.79 -28.25 -0.96
C ASP A 526 -23.37 -29.41 -0.06
N GLY A 527 -24.35 -30.11 0.52
CA GLY A 527 -24.12 -31.36 1.25
C GLY A 527 -23.45 -32.44 0.38
N PRO A 528 -23.00 -33.57 0.96
CA PRO A 528 -22.41 -34.65 0.18
C PRO A 528 -23.40 -35.17 -0.87
N GLN A 529 -23.09 -34.94 -2.15
CA GLN A 529 -23.84 -35.55 -3.24
C GLN A 529 -23.37 -37.00 -3.38
N ASN A 530 -24.29 -37.95 -3.29
CA ASN A 530 -24.02 -39.33 -3.70
C ASN A 530 -23.77 -39.32 -5.21
N GLU A 531 -22.51 -39.50 -5.63
CA GLU A 531 -22.11 -39.49 -7.04
C GLU A 531 -22.76 -40.66 -7.81
N SER A 532 -23.90 -40.41 -8.46
CA SER A 532 -24.55 -41.34 -9.37
C SER A 532 -25.06 -40.67 -10.65
N VAL A 533 -24.27 -39.75 -11.22
CA VAL A 533 -24.51 -39.18 -12.57
C VAL A 533 -23.18 -39.09 -13.32
N GLN A 534 -23.14 -39.67 -14.53
CA GLN A 534 -21.97 -39.68 -15.40
C GLN A 534 -21.73 -38.28 -16.02
N ALA A 535 -20.55 -37.72 -15.83
CA ALA A 535 -20.07 -36.57 -16.61
C ALA A 535 -19.40 -37.04 -17.92
N PRO A 536 -19.51 -36.29 -19.03
CA PRO A 536 -18.94 -36.69 -20.31
C PRO A 536 -17.42 -36.52 -20.33
N ALA A 537 -16.71 -37.55 -20.83
CA ALA A 537 -15.25 -37.58 -20.88
C ALA A 537 -14.68 -36.49 -21.82
N LEU A 538 -13.93 -35.55 -21.24
CA LEU A 538 -12.90 -34.81 -21.98
C LEU A 538 -11.60 -35.61 -21.92
N THR A 539 -11.01 -35.85 -23.09
CA THR A 539 -9.86 -36.75 -23.27
C THR A 539 -8.56 -36.16 -22.73
N ALA A 540 -8.34 -36.33 -21.42
CA ALA A 540 -7.00 -36.41 -20.84
C ALA A 540 -6.66 -37.89 -20.65
N HIS A 541 -5.44 -38.30 -21.00
CA HIS A 541 -5.02 -39.70 -20.95
C HIS A 541 -5.20 -40.31 -19.55
N GLU A 542 -5.97 -41.39 -19.47
CA GLU A 542 -6.10 -42.19 -18.26
C GLU A 542 -4.78 -42.91 -17.95
N SER A 543 -4.24 -42.65 -16.76
CA SER A 543 -3.47 -43.62 -16.00
C SER A 543 -4.07 -43.69 -14.60
N ALA A 544 -5.23 -44.33 -14.51
CA ALA A 544 -5.94 -44.58 -13.26
C ALA A 544 -5.40 -45.85 -12.59
N ASP A 545 -4.23 -45.75 -11.95
CA ASP A 545 -3.90 -46.53 -10.75
C ASP A 545 -2.75 -45.85 -9.98
N GLY A 546 -2.68 -46.08 -8.67
CA GLY A 546 -1.60 -45.61 -7.81
C GLY A 546 -2.00 -44.55 -6.80
N THR A 547 -2.07 -44.95 -5.52
CA THR A 547 -1.81 -44.04 -4.41
C THR A 547 -0.35 -43.59 -4.53
N SER A 548 -0.11 -42.39 -5.07
CA SER A 548 1.25 -41.86 -5.20
C SER A 548 1.93 -41.89 -3.85
N THR A 549 3.05 -42.58 -3.77
CA THR A 549 3.78 -42.70 -2.51
C THR A 549 4.29 -41.32 -2.12
N ARG A 550 4.54 -41.14 -0.82
CA ARG A 550 5.11 -39.90 -0.30
C ARG A 550 6.45 -39.54 -0.96
N ASP A 551 7.18 -40.55 -1.40
CA ASP A 551 8.46 -40.40 -2.10
C ASP A 551 8.23 -39.94 -3.56
N ASP A 552 7.26 -40.50 -4.29
CA ASP A 552 6.85 -40.02 -5.62
C ASP A 552 6.43 -38.54 -5.61
N GLN A 553 5.71 -38.12 -4.56
CA GLN A 553 5.33 -36.72 -4.37
C GLN A 553 6.54 -35.81 -4.10
N SER A 554 7.54 -36.30 -3.35
CA SER A 554 8.78 -35.56 -3.09
C SER A 554 9.66 -35.48 -4.34
N GLU A 555 9.74 -36.54 -5.13
CA GLU A 555 10.45 -36.56 -6.42
C GLU A 555 9.79 -35.60 -7.43
N SER A 556 8.46 -35.60 -7.51
CA SER A 556 7.70 -34.64 -8.32
C SER A 556 8.02 -33.19 -7.91
N LEU A 557 8.00 -32.86 -6.62
CA LEU A 557 8.41 -31.53 -6.13
C LEU A 557 9.87 -31.19 -6.49
N SER A 558 10.77 -32.17 -6.44
CA SER A 558 12.18 -31.97 -6.83
C SER A 558 12.34 -31.64 -8.33
N SER A 559 11.47 -32.16 -9.19
CA SER A 559 11.46 -31.81 -10.62
C SER A 559 11.09 -30.33 -10.84
N TYR A 560 10.08 -29.82 -10.14
CA TYR A 560 9.71 -28.40 -10.19
C TYR A 560 10.82 -27.47 -9.68
N VAL A 561 11.59 -27.89 -8.68
CA VAL A 561 12.78 -27.14 -8.22
C VAL A 561 13.82 -27.02 -9.34
N ARG A 562 14.10 -28.12 -10.06
CA ARG A 562 15.04 -28.13 -11.19
C ARG A 562 14.53 -27.30 -12.37
N GLU A 563 13.25 -27.42 -12.72
CA GLU A 563 12.61 -26.61 -13.76
C GLU A 563 12.67 -25.12 -13.45
N ALA A 564 12.39 -24.73 -12.20
CA ALA A 564 12.43 -23.33 -11.80
C ALA A 564 13.79 -22.66 -12.06
N THR A 565 14.90 -23.39 -11.91
CA THR A 565 16.24 -22.88 -12.26
C THR A 565 16.40 -22.62 -13.76
N ILE A 566 15.76 -23.42 -14.62
CA ILE A 566 15.74 -23.22 -16.08
C ILE A 566 14.88 -22.00 -16.43
N TRP A 567 13.74 -21.83 -15.74
CA TRP A 567 12.82 -20.71 -15.98
C TRP A 567 13.32 -19.37 -15.43
N GLU A 568 14.23 -19.31 -14.45
CA GLU A 568 14.61 -18.08 -13.74
C GLU A 568 15.06 -16.96 -14.70
N ASP A 569 15.87 -17.29 -15.71
CA ASP A 569 16.36 -16.33 -16.70
C ASP A 569 15.23 -15.82 -17.63
N PHE A 570 14.35 -16.70 -18.11
CA PHE A 570 13.20 -16.31 -18.93
C PHE A 570 12.16 -15.50 -18.13
N ALA A 571 11.89 -15.91 -16.90
CA ALA A 571 10.96 -15.28 -15.97
C ALA A 571 11.38 -13.84 -15.64
N LEU A 572 12.68 -13.58 -15.41
CA LEU A 572 13.21 -12.23 -15.22
C LEU A 572 13.01 -11.33 -16.45
N GLY A 573 12.98 -11.89 -17.66
CA GLY A 573 12.70 -11.15 -18.90
C GLY A 573 11.24 -10.74 -18.99
N ASN A 574 10.33 -11.70 -18.84
CA ASN A 574 8.89 -11.45 -18.90
C ASN A 574 8.43 -10.50 -17.78
N ALA A 575 8.94 -10.71 -16.56
CA ALA A 575 8.70 -9.81 -15.43
C ALA A 575 9.23 -8.39 -15.69
N SER A 576 10.38 -8.24 -16.34
CA SER A 576 10.94 -6.92 -16.68
C SER A 576 10.07 -6.18 -17.69
N LEU A 577 9.59 -6.86 -18.74
CA LEU A 577 8.66 -6.29 -19.72
C LEU A 577 7.29 -5.94 -19.11
N GLN A 578 6.73 -6.82 -18.26
CA GLN A 578 5.43 -6.59 -17.63
C GLN A 578 5.47 -5.46 -16.60
N THR A 579 6.54 -5.37 -15.81
CA THR A 579 6.64 -4.36 -14.75
C THR A 579 7.31 -3.06 -15.22
N GLY A 580 8.11 -3.07 -16.27
CA GLY A 580 9.04 -1.99 -16.60
C GLY A 580 10.20 -1.84 -15.61
N ILE A 581 10.35 -2.75 -14.62
CA ILE A 581 11.50 -2.76 -13.72
C ILE A 581 12.64 -3.50 -14.44
N PRO A 582 13.85 -2.93 -14.61
CA PRO A 582 14.89 -3.61 -15.35
C PRO A 582 15.32 -4.95 -14.77
N ARG A 583 15.59 -5.88 -15.68
CA ARG A 583 15.96 -7.28 -15.43
C ARG A 583 17.03 -7.46 -14.34
N HIS A 584 18.10 -6.66 -14.38
CA HIS A 584 19.19 -6.74 -13.40
C HIS A 584 18.73 -6.33 -11.99
N MET A 585 17.85 -5.33 -11.86
CA MET A 585 17.21 -4.98 -10.60
C MET A 585 16.28 -6.06 -10.09
N LEU A 586 15.45 -6.65 -10.95
CA LEU A 586 14.57 -7.75 -10.55
C LEU A 586 15.39 -8.91 -9.99
N ALA A 587 16.47 -9.31 -10.66
CA ALA A 587 17.39 -10.33 -10.17
C ALA A 587 18.00 -9.95 -8.80
N LYS A 588 18.48 -8.71 -8.65
CA LYS A 588 19.08 -8.19 -7.41
C LYS A 588 18.08 -8.16 -6.24
N LEU A 589 16.88 -7.62 -6.47
CA LEU A 589 15.83 -7.48 -5.46
C LEU A 589 15.23 -8.83 -5.07
N LEU A 590 15.05 -9.76 -6.02
CA LEU A 590 14.66 -11.13 -5.72
C LEU A 590 15.76 -11.87 -4.93
N ARG A 591 17.05 -11.70 -5.27
CA ARG A 591 18.15 -12.25 -4.47
C ARG A 591 18.16 -11.71 -3.03
N LEU A 592 17.93 -10.39 -2.85
CA LEU A 592 17.74 -9.79 -1.51
C LEU A 592 16.51 -10.36 -0.78
N HIS A 593 15.39 -10.59 -1.48
CA HIS A 593 14.18 -11.21 -0.93
C HIS A 593 14.48 -12.63 -0.42
N TRP A 594 15.08 -13.50 -1.25
CA TRP A 594 15.42 -14.87 -0.88
C TRP A 594 16.46 -14.94 0.24
N THR A 595 17.37 -13.96 0.33
CA THR A 595 18.43 -13.91 1.35
C THR A 595 17.92 -13.45 2.73
N TRP A 596 17.10 -12.39 2.79
CA TRP A 596 16.77 -11.68 4.04
C TRP A 596 15.28 -11.63 4.41
N VAL A 597 14.36 -11.94 3.50
CA VAL A 597 12.90 -11.88 3.75
C VAL A 597 12.29 -13.27 3.88
N SER A 598 12.52 -14.13 2.88
CA SER A 598 11.87 -15.44 2.78
C SER A 598 12.20 -16.43 3.91
N PRO A 599 13.46 -16.61 4.37
CA PRO A 599 13.85 -17.77 5.19
C PRO A 599 13.14 -17.93 6.54
N MET A 600 12.54 -16.87 7.09
CA MET A 600 11.84 -16.92 8.39
C MET A 600 10.35 -17.29 8.27
N PHE A 601 9.67 -16.92 7.17
CA PHE A 601 8.21 -17.03 7.05
C PHE A 601 7.72 -17.78 5.80
N MET A 602 8.58 -18.00 4.81
CA MET A 602 8.36 -18.85 3.63
C MET A 602 7.01 -18.67 2.90
N TRP A 603 6.42 -17.47 2.91
CA TRP A 603 5.10 -17.21 2.30
C TRP A 603 5.05 -17.55 0.81
N VAL A 604 6.14 -17.27 0.08
CA VAL A 604 6.25 -17.54 -1.37
C VAL A 604 7.05 -18.81 -1.60
N TYR A 605 6.44 -19.78 -2.27
CA TYR A 605 7.12 -21.00 -2.71
C TYR A 605 7.90 -20.72 -4.00
N ARG A 606 9.22 -20.52 -3.86
CA ARG A 606 10.12 -20.07 -4.95
C ARG A 606 9.96 -20.87 -6.27
N PRO A 607 9.91 -22.21 -6.29
CA PRO A 607 9.86 -22.95 -7.56
C PRO A 607 8.64 -22.63 -8.42
N ALA A 608 7.43 -22.69 -7.83
CA ALA A 608 6.20 -22.38 -8.54
C ALA A 608 6.09 -20.89 -8.89
N PHE A 609 6.58 -19.99 -8.02
CA PHE A 609 6.60 -18.55 -8.31
C PHE A 609 7.47 -18.22 -9.52
N ILE A 610 8.68 -18.77 -9.62
CA ILE A 610 9.59 -18.50 -10.75
C ILE A 610 9.03 -19.09 -12.05
N ARG A 611 8.50 -20.32 -12.02
CA ARG A 611 7.81 -20.92 -13.18
C ARG A 611 6.63 -20.06 -13.63
N ASP A 612 5.76 -19.67 -12.72
CA ASP A 612 4.54 -18.92 -13.07
C ASP A 612 4.82 -17.47 -13.45
N MET A 613 5.94 -16.89 -13.00
CA MET A 613 6.48 -15.60 -13.48
C MET A 613 6.97 -15.70 -14.93
N ALA A 614 7.47 -16.85 -15.36
CA ALA A 614 7.77 -17.15 -16.76
C ALA A 614 6.50 -17.37 -17.60
N THR A 615 5.53 -18.16 -17.11
CA THR A 615 4.41 -18.65 -17.93
C THR A 615 3.08 -17.90 -17.75
N GLY A 616 2.99 -16.94 -16.83
CA GLY A 616 1.72 -16.28 -16.48
C GLY A 616 0.78 -17.16 -15.65
N GLY A 617 1.33 -18.06 -14.83
CA GLY A 617 0.57 -19.06 -14.06
C GLY A 617 -0.08 -18.54 -12.77
N ARG A 618 -0.85 -19.40 -12.10
CA ARG A 618 -1.73 -19.05 -10.97
C ARG A 618 -1.01 -18.65 -9.67
N TYR A 619 0.29 -18.90 -9.57
CA TYR A 619 1.14 -18.58 -8.41
C TYR A 619 1.97 -17.30 -8.59
N TYR A 620 1.69 -16.53 -9.61
CA TYR A 620 2.34 -15.26 -9.89
C TYR A 620 1.31 -14.12 -10.08
N SER A 621 1.70 -12.91 -9.74
CA SER A 621 1.00 -11.68 -10.15
C SER A 621 1.94 -10.48 -10.08
N GLU A 622 1.67 -9.44 -10.88
CA GLU A 622 2.43 -8.18 -10.83
C GLU A 622 2.40 -7.58 -9.42
N PHE A 623 1.27 -7.69 -8.71
CA PHE A 623 1.12 -7.24 -7.33
C PHE A 623 2.09 -7.97 -6.39
N LEU A 624 2.16 -9.31 -6.47
CA LEU A 624 3.06 -10.11 -5.64
C LEU A 624 4.53 -9.77 -5.92
N LEU A 625 4.94 -9.74 -7.18
CA LEU A 625 6.32 -9.40 -7.57
C LEU A 625 6.70 -7.99 -7.09
N THR A 626 5.82 -7.01 -7.29
CA THR A 626 6.07 -5.62 -6.87
C THR A 626 6.22 -5.52 -5.35
N VAL A 627 5.40 -6.24 -4.56
CA VAL A 627 5.56 -6.30 -3.10
C VAL A 627 6.87 -6.97 -2.70
N MET A 628 7.24 -8.09 -3.32
CA MET A 628 8.49 -8.80 -3.02
C MET A 628 9.71 -7.89 -3.23
N CYS A 629 9.75 -7.21 -4.38
CA CYS A 629 10.79 -6.24 -4.71
C CYS A 629 10.79 -5.04 -3.76
N GLY A 630 9.63 -4.44 -3.47
CA GLY A 630 9.53 -3.29 -2.57
C GLY A 630 9.86 -3.60 -1.11
N HIS A 631 9.55 -4.81 -0.64
CA HIS A 631 9.94 -5.28 0.70
C HIS A 631 11.45 -5.58 0.77
N ALA A 632 12.05 -6.12 -0.28
CA ALA A 632 13.49 -6.41 -0.34
C ALA A 632 14.36 -5.16 -0.52
N ALA A 633 13.89 -4.16 -1.26
CA ALA A 633 14.63 -2.94 -1.55
C ALA A 633 15.12 -2.18 -0.29
N LYS A 634 14.42 -2.30 0.86
CA LYS A 634 14.85 -1.71 2.15
C LYS A 634 16.23 -2.16 2.63
N TYR A 635 16.76 -3.28 2.09
CA TYR A 635 18.10 -3.75 2.40
C TYR A 635 19.21 -3.02 1.61
N GLN A 636 18.85 -2.32 0.53
CA GLN A 636 19.77 -1.57 -0.33
C GLN A 636 19.47 -0.06 -0.30
N ASP A 637 18.29 0.35 -0.76
CA ASP A 637 17.88 1.75 -0.90
C ASP A 637 16.42 1.95 -0.46
N SER A 638 16.22 2.89 0.47
CA SER A 638 14.91 3.27 0.98
C SER A 638 14.03 3.93 -0.07
N ASN A 639 14.58 4.71 -0.99
CA ASN A 639 13.80 5.42 -2.01
C ASN A 639 13.17 4.44 -3.00
N SER A 640 13.96 3.50 -3.52
CA SER A 640 13.51 2.38 -4.34
C SER A 640 12.46 1.53 -3.61
N SER A 641 12.61 1.30 -2.30
CA SER A 641 11.61 0.60 -1.49
C SER A 641 10.28 1.33 -1.46
N ASP A 642 10.28 2.63 -1.17
CA ASP A 642 9.06 3.41 -1.02
C ASP A 642 8.33 3.61 -2.37
N PHE A 643 9.05 3.74 -3.49
CA PHE A 643 8.46 3.76 -4.83
C PHE A 643 7.77 2.44 -5.20
N LEU A 644 8.47 1.30 -5.03
CA LEU A 644 7.90 -0.02 -5.31
C LEU A 644 6.70 -0.31 -4.40
N LEU A 645 6.73 0.13 -3.14
CA LEU A 645 5.60 -0.01 -2.22
C LEU A 645 4.43 0.92 -2.57
N ALA A 646 4.67 2.12 -3.12
CA ALA A 646 3.63 2.97 -3.68
C ALA A 646 2.92 2.28 -4.86
N ARG A 647 3.69 1.67 -5.79
CA ARG A 647 3.15 0.86 -6.89
C ARG A 647 2.36 -0.35 -6.38
N ALA A 648 2.93 -1.12 -5.45
CA ALA A 648 2.24 -2.26 -4.85
C ALA A 648 0.90 -1.86 -4.22
N ARG A 649 0.87 -0.72 -3.50
CA ARG A 649 -0.34 -0.17 -2.88
C ARG A 649 -1.38 0.31 -3.90
N ARG A 650 -0.98 0.71 -5.12
CA ARG A 650 -1.92 0.95 -6.24
C ARG A 650 -2.50 -0.36 -6.77
N LEU A 651 -1.65 -1.36 -7.04
CA LEU A 651 -2.06 -2.68 -7.53
C LEU A 651 -2.98 -3.42 -6.54
N LEU A 652 -2.76 -3.23 -5.24
CA LEU A 652 -3.59 -3.77 -4.16
C LEU A 652 -5.09 -3.46 -4.35
N GLY A 653 -5.43 -2.25 -4.79
CA GLY A 653 -6.83 -1.83 -4.95
C GLY A 653 -7.59 -2.66 -5.98
N ALA A 654 -6.92 -3.09 -7.05
CA ALA A 654 -7.48 -4.05 -8.01
C ALA A 654 -7.45 -5.49 -7.45
N ALA A 655 -6.34 -5.88 -6.81
CA ALA A 655 -6.13 -7.24 -6.30
C ALA A 655 -7.14 -7.68 -5.22
N ILE A 656 -7.68 -6.74 -4.43
CA ILE A 656 -8.72 -7.05 -3.41
C ILE A 656 -10.16 -6.99 -3.94
N GLN A 657 -10.38 -6.53 -5.17
CA GLN A 657 -11.68 -6.58 -5.84
C GLN A 657 -11.85 -7.86 -6.67
N GLN A 658 -10.76 -8.58 -6.93
CA GLN A 658 -10.79 -9.91 -7.52
C GLN A 658 -11.11 -10.98 -6.46
N PRO A 659 -11.59 -12.17 -6.86
CA PRO A 659 -11.70 -13.32 -5.96
C PRO A 659 -10.38 -13.63 -5.25
N SER A 660 -10.46 -14.18 -4.04
CA SER A 660 -9.28 -14.55 -3.25
C SER A 660 -8.33 -15.43 -4.06
N SER A 661 -7.04 -15.13 -4.01
CA SER A 661 -6.01 -15.88 -4.73
C SER A 661 -4.73 -15.99 -3.90
N ILE A 662 -3.98 -17.08 -4.15
CA ILE A 662 -2.72 -17.36 -3.47
C ILE A 662 -1.72 -16.19 -3.59
N PRO A 663 -1.49 -15.58 -4.77
CA PRO A 663 -0.59 -14.43 -4.89
C PRO A 663 -1.02 -13.21 -4.08
N THR A 664 -2.32 -12.91 -4.02
CA THR A 664 -2.83 -11.77 -3.23
C THR A 664 -2.61 -11.97 -1.73
N VAL A 665 -2.81 -13.19 -1.20
CA VAL A 665 -2.50 -13.53 0.20
C VAL A 665 -1.00 -13.39 0.46
N GLN A 666 -0.15 -13.96 -0.39
CA GLN A 666 1.32 -13.88 -0.28
C GLN A 666 1.84 -12.44 -0.31
N ALA A 667 1.22 -11.58 -1.11
CA ALA A 667 1.55 -10.16 -1.21
C ALA A 667 1.10 -9.39 0.05
N LEU A 668 -0.12 -9.62 0.53
CA LEU A 668 -0.66 -8.96 1.72
C LEU A 668 0.13 -9.26 3.00
N LEU A 669 0.61 -10.50 3.19
CA LEU A 669 1.46 -10.86 4.34
C LEU A 669 2.79 -10.10 4.33
N GLN A 670 3.42 -10.00 3.16
CA GLN A 670 4.67 -9.25 3.01
C GLN A 670 4.48 -7.74 3.19
N LEU A 671 3.39 -7.18 2.64
CA LEU A 671 3.04 -5.77 2.79
C LEU A 671 2.71 -5.44 4.25
N SER A 672 2.01 -6.35 4.94
CA SER A 672 1.78 -6.30 6.39
C SER A 672 3.11 -6.23 7.18
N ALA A 673 4.08 -7.09 6.85
CA ALA A 673 5.38 -7.10 7.51
C ALA A 673 6.24 -5.84 7.22
N ARG A 674 6.17 -5.30 6.01
CA ARG A 674 6.87 -4.05 5.65
C ARG A 674 6.26 -2.83 6.34
N ASP A 675 4.93 -2.74 6.41
CA ASP A 675 4.23 -1.66 7.10
C ASP A 675 4.40 -1.73 8.61
N LEU A 676 4.49 -2.95 9.18
CA LEU A 676 4.83 -3.11 10.59
C LEU A 676 6.22 -2.53 10.86
N ALA A 677 7.24 -2.95 10.11
CA ALA A 677 8.62 -2.48 10.26
C ALA A 677 8.75 -0.95 10.11
N HIS A 678 7.93 -0.32 9.27
CA HIS A 678 7.90 1.13 9.07
C HIS A 678 7.22 1.91 10.21
N GLY A 679 6.51 1.25 11.13
CA GLY A 679 5.76 1.88 12.22
C GLY A 679 4.25 1.97 12.01
N SER A 680 3.75 1.60 10.83
CA SER A 680 2.33 1.68 10.44
C SER A 680 1.50 0.51 10.99
N ILE A 681 1.55 0.28 12.32
CA ILE A 681 0.98 -0.91 13.01
C ILE A 681 -0.49 -1.18 12.62
N SER A 682 -1.34 -0.15 12.53
CA SER A 682 -2.74 -0.33 12.14
C SER A 682 -2.91 -0.77 10.69
N GLN A 683 -2.07 -0.27 9.78
CA GLN A 683 -2.11 -0.65 8.36
C GLN A 683 -1.61 -2.10 8.17
N ALA A 684 -0.53 -2.45 8.88
CA ALA A 684 -0.01 -3.81 8.94
C ALA A 684 -1.07 -4.80 9.42
N TRP A 685 -1.82 -4.45 10.48
CA TRP A 685 -2.91 -5.26 11.01
C TRP A 685 -4.07 -5.44 10.02
N VAL A 686 -4.43 -4.38 9.29
CA VAL A 686 -5.48 -4.45 8.24
C VAL A 686 -5.05 -5.40 7.12
N TYR A 687 -3.82 -5.27 6.60
CA TYR A 687 -3.33 -6.14 5.52
C TYR A 687 -3.20 -7.60 5.96
N GLY A 688 -2.70 -7.87 7.18
CA GLY A 688 -2.71 -9.20 7.77
C GLY A 688 -4.13 -9.77 7.87
N GLY A 689 -5.07 -8.99 8.42
CA GLY A 689 -6.47 -9.42 8.53
C GLY A 689 -7.17 -9.69 7.19
N ILE A 690 -6.84 -8.96 6.12
CA ILE A 690 -7.34 -9.28 4.77
C ILE A 690 -6.72 -10.60 4.29
N ALA A 691 -5.40 -10.78 4.44
CA ALA A 691 -4.71 -12.02 4.06
C ALA A 691 -5.31 -13.26 4.78
N PHE A 692 -5.58 -13.14 6.08
CA PHE A 692 -6.14 -14.24 6.88
C PHE A 692 -7.57 -14.61 6.44
N ARG A 693 -8.41 -13.62 6.13
CA ARG A 693 -9.77 -13.87 5.59
C ARG A 693 -9.72 -14.49 4.18
N MET A 694 -8.84 -14.01 3.30
CA MET A 694 -8.63 -14.61 1.97
C MET A 694 -8.05 -16.02 2.05
N ALA A 695 -7.17 -16.31 3.03
CA ALA A 695 -6.67 -17.66 3.30
C ALA A 695 -7.78 -18.60 3.79
N SER A 696 -8.69 -18.11 4.63
CA SER A 696 -9.87 -18.87 5.07
C SER A 696 -10.87 -19.07 3.92
N ASP A 697 -11.09 -18.09 3.06
CA ASP A 697 -11.96 -18.17 1.86
C ASP A 697 -11.43 -19.20 0.83
N LEU A 698 -10.10 -19.28 0.69
CA LEU A 698 -9.41 -20.33 -0.06
C LEU A 698 -9.39 -21.70 0.65
N GLY A 699 -9.85 -21.79 1.90
CA GLY A 699 -9.84 -23.01 2.70
C GLY A 699 -8.43 -23.57 2.94
N LEU A 700 -7.40 -22.72 3.12
CA LEU A 700 -6.01 -23.17 3.27
C LEU A 700 -5.78 -24.02 4.54
N GLN A 701 -6.59 -23.80 5.58
CA GLN A 701 -6.57 -24.55 6.84
C GLN A 701 -6.89 -26.05 6.67
N HIS A 702 -7.57 -26.44 5.60
CA HIS A 702 -7.97 -27.83 5.31
C HIS A 702 -6.99 -28.59 4.41
N SER A 703 -5.74 -28.14 4.31
CA SER A 703 -4.70 -28.72 3.42
C SER A 703 -3.98 -29.96 3.97
N GLY A 704 -4.55 -30.62 4.99
CA GLY A 704 -3.99 -31.82 5.62
C GLY A 704 -4.16 -33.10 4.79
N THR A 705 -5.31 -33.26 4.13
CA THR A 705 -5.68 -34.46 3.36
C THR A 705 -5.28 -34.38 1.87
N VAL A 706 -5.31 -35.52 1.18
CA VAL A 706 -5.22 -35.57 -0.29
C VAL A 706 -6.57 -35.12 -0.86
N VAL A 707 -6.70 -33.81 -1.11
CA VAL A 707 -7.89 -33.23 -1.74
C VAL A 707 -7.91 -33.66 -3.21
N LYS A 708 -8.98 -34.36 -3.64
CA LYS A 708 -9.18 -34.74 -5.05
C LYS A 708 -9.04 -33.49 -5.95
N GLY A 709 -8.24 -33.60 -7.01
CA GLY A 709 -8.02 -32.52 -7.98
C GLY A 709 -6.89 -31.54 -7.66
N LEU A 710 -6.14 -31.71 -6.55
CA LEU A 710 -4.93 -30.92 -6.27
C LEU A 710 -3.63 -31.69 -6.58
N SER A 711 -2.66 -31.00 -7.18
CA SER A 711 -1.31 -31.54 -7.40
C SER A 711 -0.43 -31.44 -6.13
N PRO A 712 0.69 -32.20 -6.04
CA PRO A 712 1.60 -32.11 -4.90
C PRO A 712 2.15 -30.69 -4.66
N VAL A 713 2.43 -29.93 -5.72
CA VAL A 713 2.83 -28.50 -5.64
C VAL A 713 1.75 -27.66 -4.99
N ASP A 714 0.48 -27.89 -5.34
CA ASP A 714 -0.62 -27.09 -4.81
C ASP A 714 -0.79 -27.32 -3.30
N LEU A 715 -0.69 -28.58 -2.86
CA LEU A 715 -0.74 -28.95 -1.44
C LEU A 715 0.43 -28.34 -0.67
N GLU A 716 1.66 -28.43 -1.21
CA GLU A 716 2.87 -27.85 -0.61
C GLU A 716 2.76 -26.33 -0.44
N ILE A 717 2.26 -25.61 -1.45
CA ILE A 717 2.04 -24.16 -1.40
C ILE A 717 0.97 -23.80 -0.37
N ARG A 718 -0.17 -24.50 -0.38
CA ARG A 718 -1.28 -24.21 0.55
C ARG A 718 -0.86 -24.44 2.01
N ARG A 719 -0.15 -25.54 2.30
CA ARG A 719 0.42 -25.82 3.65
C ARG A 719 1.38 -24.73 4.10
N ARG A 720 2.39 -24.39 3.28
CA ARG A 720 3.36 -23.33 3.60
C ARG A 720 2.68 -21.99 3.86
N LEU A 721 1.74 -21.60 3.01
CA LEU A 721 1.06 -20.31 3.14
C LEU A 721 0.14 -20.24 4.35
N PHE A 722 -0.62 -21.30 4.66
CA PHE A 722 -1.44 -21.36 5.88
C PHE A 722 -0.59 -21.24 7.15
N TRP A 723 0.49 -22.02 7.27
CA TRP A 723 1.38 -21.94 8.42
C TRP A 723 2.16 -20.62 8.49
N GLY A 724 2.42 -20.00 7.33
CA GLY A 724 2.97 -18.65 7.21
C GLY A 724 1.97 -17.58 7.66
N CYS A 725 0.67 -17.72 7.38
CA CYS A 725 -0.40 -16.90 7.96
C CYS A 725 -0.48 -17.07 9.47
N TYR A 726 -0.53 -18.32 9.96
CA TYR A 726 -0.65 -18.62 11.39
C TYR A 726 0.52 -18.06 12.19
N PHE A 727 1.76 -18.28 11.73
CA PHE A 727 2.94 -17.74 12.41
C PHE A 727 2.98 -16.21 12.34
N TRP A 728 2.60 -15.60 11.20
CA TRP A 728 2.55 -14.15 11.05
C TRP A 728 1.53 -13.47 11.97
N ASP A 729 0.34 -14.07 12.09
CA ASP A 729 -0.70 -13.66 13.04
C ASP A 729 -0.17 -13.61 14.48
N LYS A 730 0.54 -14.64 14.94
CA LYS A 730 1.05 -14.68 16.32
C LYS A 730 2.21 -13.70 16.53
N ALA A 731 3.10 -13.56 15.55
CA ALA A 731 4.18 -12.57 15.58
C ALA A 731 3.67 -11.12 15.61
N THR A 732 2.64 -10.80 14.83
CA THR A 732 2.02 -9.46 14.81
C THR A 732 1.18 -9.19 16.06
N SER A 733 0.45 -10.20 16.56
CA SER A 733 -0.27 -10.14 17.83
C SER A 733 0.63 -9.85 19.02
N LEU A 734 1.80 -10.52 19.10
CA LEU A 734 2.84 -10.22 20.08
C LEU A 734 3.28 -8.75 19.99
N TYR A 735 3.59 -8.24 18.80
CA TYR A 735 4.02 -6.84 18.68
C TYR A 735 2.92 -5.84 19.07
N ALA A 736 1.69 -6.07 18.60
CA ALA A 736 0.59 -5.12 18.72
C ALA A 736 -0.19 -5.22 20.05
N GLY A 737 0.04 -6.27 20.86
CA GLY A 737 -0.75 -6.56 22.07
C GLY A 737 -2.20 -6.91 21.77
N ARG A 738 -2.46 -7.60 20.65
CA ARG A 738 -3.80 -7.95 20.16
C ARG A 738 -3.98 -9.46 20.18
N LEU A 739 -5.21 -9.92 20.44
CA LEU A 739 -5.52 -11.35 20.34
C LEU A 739 -5.30 -11.85 18.90
N PRO A 740 -4.75 -13.06 18.69
CA PRO A 740 -4.59 -13.66 17.37
C PRO A 740 -5.92 -13.78 16.63
N ALA A 741 -5.93 -13.53 15.32
CA ALA A 741 -7.11 -13.60 14.47
C ALA A 741 -7.32 -14.99 13.86
N VAL A 742 -6.26 -15.77 13.65
CA VAL A 742 -6.33 -17.14 13.11
C VAL A 742 -6.48 -18.13 14.27
N THR A 743 -7.72 -18.38 14.70
CA THR A 743 -8.03 -19.21 15.89
C THR A 743 -8.34 -20.67 15.58
N GLU A 744 -8.19 -21.09 14.32
CA GLU A 744 -8.54 -22.44 13.85
C GLU A 744 -7.66 -23.51 14.52
N VAL A 745 -8.26 -24.68 14.80
CA VAL A 745 -7.58 -25.79 15.46
C VAL A 745 -6.69 -26.50 14.45
N LEU A 746 -5.39 -26.58 14.78
CA LEU A 746 -4.36 -27.04 13.86
C LEU A 746 -4.17 -28.55 13.95
N ASP A 747 -4.42 -29.27 12.85
CA ASP A 747 -3.76 -30.55 12.65
C ASP A 747 -2.25 -30.31 12.40
N GLN A 748 -1.43 -30.73 13.36
CA GLN A 748 0.02 -30.60 13.29
C GLN A 748 0.66 -31.53 12.23
N SER A 749 -0.08 -32.50 11.68
CA SER A 749 0.40 -33.31 10.54
C SER A 749 0.62 -32.44 9.29
N SER A 750 -0.17 -31.37 9.11
CA SER A 750 -0.07 -30.45 7.97
C SER A 750 1.21 -29.59 7.95
N LEU A 751 2.03 -29.61 9.02
CA LEU A 751 3.37 -29.02 9.06
C LEU A 751 4.43 -29.87 8.34
N ASP A 752 4.08 -31.05 7.83
CA ASP A 752 5.01 -31.94 7.16
C ASP A 752 5.21 -31.52 5.69
N LEU A 753 6.16 -30.60 5.51
CA LEU A 753 6.56 -30.07 4.22
C LEU A 753 7.43 -31.08 3.46
N LEU A 754 7.04 -31.36 2.21
CA LEU A 754 7.65 -32.40 1.39
C LEU A 754 8.85 -31.88 0.58
N ASP A 755 8.87 -30.59 0.22
CA ASP A 755 10.03 -30.00 -0.43
C ASP A 755 11.09 -29.54 0.59
N ARG A 756 12.30 -30.10 0.47
CA ARG A 756 13.46 -29.83 1.33
C ARG A 756 14.61 -29.15 0.57
N SER A 757 14.39 -28.65 -0.64
CA SER A 757 15.38 -27.94 -1.46
C SER A 757 16.13 -26.84 -0.68
N THR A 758 15.38 -25.93 -0.08
CA THR A 758 15.90 -24.80 0.72
C THR A 758 16.42 -25.18 2.12
N GLU A 759 16.38 -26.46 2.51
CA GLU A 759 17.03 -26.95 3.74
C GLU A 759 18.56 -27.03 3.56
N ASN A 760 18.99 -27.51 2.39
CA ASN A 760 20.40 -27.73 2.05
C ASN A 760 20.99 -26.67 1.12
N GLU A 761 20.17 -25.75 0.58
CA GLU A 761 20.64 -24.59 -0.20
C GLU A 761 21.73 -23.82 0.58
N ILE A 762 22.80 -23.46 -0.13
CA ILE A 762 23.92 -22.73 0.44
C ILE A 762 23.56 -21.26 0.56
N TRP A 763 23.50 -20.76 1.79
CA TRP A 763 23.25 -19.38 2.16
C TRP A 763 24.55 -18.63 2.42
N THR A 764 24.64 -17.44 1.84
CA THR A 764 25.66 -16.42 2.08
C THR A 764 24.96 -15.07 2.20
N PRO A 765 25.42 -14.15 3.07
CA PRO A 765 24.84 -12.82 3.13
C PRO A 765 25.07 -12.08 1.79
N TYR A 766 24.01 -11.42 1.30
CA TYR A 766 24.07 -10.63 0.07
C TYR A 766 23.59 -9.22 0.37
N TYR A 767 24.47 -8.22 0.26
CA TYR A 767 24.14 -6.83 0.58
C TYR A 767 23.88 -5.96 -0.67
N GLY A 768 23.99 -6.55 -1.87
CA GLY A 768 23.96 -5.83 -3.14
C GLY A 768 25.27 -5.09 -3.43
N ASP A 769 25.35 -4.54 -4.65
CA ASP A 769 26.57 -4.05 -5.30
C ASP A 769 27.36 -2.96 -4.53
N SER A 770 26.79 -2.38 -3.48
CA SER A 770 27.41 -1.30 -2.69
C SER A 770 28.46 -1.76 -1.67
N LEU A 771 28.69 -3.07 -1.51
CA LEU A 771 29.64 -3.62 -0.52
C LEU A 771 30.54 -4.76 -1.05
N ASP A 772 30.46 -5.13 -2.32
CA ASP A 772 31.25 -6.20 -2.94
C ASP A 772 32.68 -5.74 -3.33
N SER A 773 33.34 -5.00 -2.43
CA SER A 773 34.80 -4.92 -2.44
C SER A 773 35.37 -6.17 -1.75
N PRO A 774 36.28 -6.93 -2.38
CA PRO A 774 36.79 -8.18 -1.81
C PRO A 774 37.52 -8.00 -0.46
N ASP A 775 37.98 -6.80 -0.14
CA ASP A 775 38.67 -6.46 1.12
C ASP A 775 37.73 -6.12 2.29
N SER A 776 36.40 -6.15 2.10
CA SER A 776 35.43 -5.88 3.17
C SER A 776 35.36 -7.05 4.17
N PRO A 777 35.51 -6.86 5.50
CA PRO A 777 35.38 -7.96 6.48
C PRO A 777 34.04 -8.72 6.43
N ARG A 778 33.00 -8.11 5.85
CA ARG A 778 31.66 -8.71 5.68
C ARG A 778 31.53 -9.61 4.45
N SER A 779 32.49 -9.59 3.52
CA SER A 779 32.51 -10.47 2.33
C SER A 779 33.06 -11.87 2.65
N GLN A 780 33.78 -12.04 3.76
CA GLN A 780 34.49 -13.27 4.16
C GLN A 780 33.61 -14.28 4.92
N TYR A 781 32.28 -14.23 4.76
CA TYR A 781 31.38 -15.15 5.46
C TYR A 781 31.48 -16.57 4.86
N PRO A 782 31.82 -17.62 5.66
CA PRO A 782 31.92 -18.97 5.15
C PRO A 782 30.52 -19.48 4.73
N PRO A 783 30.34 -20.00 3.50
CA PRO A 783 29.03 -20.46 3.05
C PRO A 783 28.45 -21.54 3.99
N ARG A 784 27.19 -21.36 4.42
CA ARG A 784 26.49 -22.26 5.36
C ARG A 784 25.22 -22.82 4.71
N LYS A 785 24.72 -23.96 5.18
CA LYS A 785 23.37 -24.42 4.81
C LYS A 785 22.33 -23.48 5.39
N SER A 786 21.30 -23.18 4.60
CA SER A 786 20.19 -22.29 4.96
C SER A 786 19.35 -22.85 6.11
N HIS A 787 19.01 -24.15 6.10
CA HIS A 787 18.10 -24.76 7.08
C HIS A 787 16.72 -24.06 7.19
N ALA A 788 16.27 -23.39 6.11
CA ALA A 788 15.04 -22.57 6.14
C ALA A 788 13.79 -23.40 6.44
N VAL A 789 13.65 -24.60 5.85
CA VAL A 789 12.46 -25.44 6.01
C VAL A 789 12.32 -25.92 7.45
N SER A 790 13.39 -26.46 8.04
CA SER A 790 13.37 -26.93 9.43
C SER A 790 13.22 -25.78 10.43
N CYS A 791 13.83 -24.62 10.18
CA CYS A 791 13.63 -23.41 10.99
C CYS A 791 12.19 -22.89 10.93
N PHE A 792 11.58 -22.84 9.75
CA PHE A 792 10.20 -22.41 9.56
C PHE A 792 9.24 -23.35 10.29
N VAL A 793 9.32 -24.66 10.06
CA VAL A 793 8.48 -25.67 10.72
C VAL A 793 8.61 -25.61 12.25
N ASN A 794 9.84 -25.46 12.76
CA ASN A 794 10.08 -25.40 14.19
C ASN A 794 9.59 -24.07 14.81
N SER A 795 9.69 -22.95 14.09
CA SER A 795 9.11 -21.65 14.47
C SER A 795 7.58 -21.66 14.46
N CYS A 796 6.94 -22.32 13.49
CA CYS A 796 5.50 -22.55 13.48
C CYS A 796 5.05 -23.35 14.72
N ARG A 797 5.78 -24.40 15.11
CA ARG A 797 5.51 -25.15 16.36
C ARG A 797 5.64 -24.28 17.62
N LEU A 798 6.62 -23.37 17.66
CA LEU A 798 6.75 -22.40 18.75
C LEU A 798 5.55 -21.43 18.75
N SER A 799 5.06 -21.02 17.58
CA SER A 799 3.92 -20.11 17.47
C SER A 799 2.61 -20.67 18.05
N ILE A 800 2.44 -22.01 18.07
CA ILE A 800 1.33 -22.68 18.76
C ILE A 800 1.42 -22.46 20.29
N ILE A 801 2.64 -22.45 20.85
CA ILE A 801 2.84 -22.18 22.28
C ILE A 801 2.66 -20.68 22.58
N ILE A 802 3.12 -19.81 21.68
CA ILE A 802 2.91 -18.35 21.75
C ILE A 802 1.41 -18.01 21.75
N ASN A 803 0.59 -18.72 20.95
CA ASN A 803 -0.87 -18.57 20.97
C ASN A 803 -1.42 -18.76 22.38
N GLU A 804 -1.02 -19.83 23.07
CA GLU A 804 -1.45 -20.12 24.44
C GLU A 804 -0.92 -19.09 25.45
N ILE A 805 0.32 -18.62 25.30
CA ILE A 805 0.85 -17.52 26.13
C ILE A 805 -0.05 -16.28 26.01
N VAL A 806 -0.36 -15.84 24.79
CA VAL A 806 -1.19 -14.64 24.55
C VAL A 806 -2.63 -14.84 25.05
N VAL A 807 -3.24 -15.97 24.76
CA VAL A 807 -4.65 -16.25 25.07
C VAL A 807 -4.87 -16.56 26.56
N GLN A 808 -4.00 -17.35 27.20
CA GLN A 808 -4.18 -17.78 28.59
C GLN A 808 -3.61 -16.78 29.60
N LEU A 809 -2.49 -16.12 29.30
CA LEU A 809 -1.79 -15.27 30.28
C LEU A 809 -2.06 -13.76 30.11
N TYR A 810 -2.47 -13.31 28.93
CA TYR A 810 -2.59 -11.88 28.60
C TYR A 810 -3.99 -11.40 28.14
N ALA A 811 -4.95 -12.30 27.94
CA ALA A 811 -6.30 -11.91 27.52
C ALA A 811 -7.10 -11.22 28.64
N ARG A 812 -7.49 -9.95 28.44
CA ARG A 812 -8.16 -9.08 29.44
C ARG A 812 -9.54 -9.54 29.97
N ARG A 813 -10.07 -10.71 29.60
CA ARG A 813 -11.43 -11.17 30.00
C ARG A 813 -11.39 -12.17 31.17
N ARG A 814 -11.35 -11.65 32.39
CA ARG A 814 -11.75 -12.31 33.67
C ARG A 814 -11.46 -13.82 33.77
N ARG A 815 -10.19 -14.22 33.66
CA ARG A 815 -9.69 -15.47 34.26
C ARG A 815 -8.59 -15.11 35.25
N SER A 816 -8.54 -15.80 36.39
CA SER A 816 -7.34 -15.83 37.22
C SER A 816 -6.25 -16.50 36.40
N VAL A 817 -5.11 -15.83 36.23
CA VAL A 817 -3.93 -16.43 35.61
C VAL A 817 -3.41 -17.48 36.60
N THR A 818 -3.44 -18.76 36.23
CA THR A 818 -3.11 -19.86 37.14
C THR A 818 -1.68 -20.35 36.94
N GLU A 819 -1.02 -20.72 38.03
CA GLU A 819 0.29 -21.35 38.03
C GLU A 819 0.28 -22.71 37.28
N ALA A 820 -0.88 -23.37 37.23
CA ALA A 820 -1.12 -24.55 36.39
C ALA A 820 -0.97 -24.24 34.88
N ALA A 821 -1.48 -23.10 34.40
CA ALA A 821 -1.31 -22.69 33.00
C ALA A 821 0.15 -22.36 32.69
N LEU A 822 0.86 -21.68 33.60
CA LEU A 822 2.32 -21.49 33.49
C LEU A 822 3.05 -22.83 33.42
N THR A 823 2.68 -23.80 34.26
CA THR A 823 3.33 -25.11 34.34
C THR A 823 3.19 -25.89 33.03
N ASP A 824 2.01 -25.90 32.39
CA ASP A 824 1.84 -26.52 31.07
C ASP A 824 2.63 -25.78 29.98
N ILE A 825 2.57 -24.44 29.95
CA ILE A 825 3.29 -23.62 28.97
C ILE A 825 4.81 -23.86 29.09
N LYS A 826 5.37 -23.84 30.31
CA LYS A 826 6.77 -24.14 30.58
C LYS A 826 7.15 -25.54 30.09
N ARG A 827 6.40 -26.57 30.51
CA ARG A 827 6.59 -27.97 30.08
C ARG A 827 6.61 -28.09 28.56
N ARG A 828 5.77 -27.34 27.84
CA ARG A 828 5.71 -27.33 26.38
C ARG A 828 6.87 -26.57 25.73
N LEU A 829 7.31 -25.46 26.30
CA LEU A 829 8.53 -24.75 25.86
C LEU A 829 9.77 -25.63 26.02
N ASP A 830 9.90 -26.32 27.16
CA ASP A 830 11.00 -27.25 27.44
C ASP A 830 10.96 -28.44 26.48
N LEU A 831 9.79 -29.05 26.27
CA LEU A 831 9.60 -30.14 25.33
C LEU A 831 9.91 -29.73 23.88
N TRP A 832 9.50 -28.52 23.47
CA TRP A 832 9.83 -27.95 22.16
C TRP A 832 11.34 -27.70 22.00
N ARG A 833 12.00 -27.15 23.02
CA ARG A 833 13.45 -26.88 23.04
C ARG A 833 14.27 -28.17 22.99
N ASN A 834 13.78 -29.23 23.64
CA ASN A 834 14.41 -30.55 23.65
C ASN A 834 14.21 -31.30 22.33
N ARG A 835 13.03 -31.17 21.69
CA ARG A 835 12.70 -31.76 20.38
C ARG A 835 13.19 -30.94 19.18
N SER A 836 13.65 -29.71 19.38
CA SER A 836 14.21 -28.87 18.33
C SER A 836 15.48 -29.51 17.75
N PRO A 837 15.62 -29.63 16.42
CA PRO A 837 16.83 -30.13 15.77
C PRO A 837 18.09 -29.42 16.24
N ALA A 838 19.18 -30.17 16.43
CA ALA A 838 20.42 -29.66 17.02
C ALA A 838 21.01 -28.46 16.26
N HIS A 839 20.95 -28.46 14.93
CA HIS A 839 21.44 -27.37 14.08
C HIS A 839 20.63 -26.06 14.18
N LEU A 840 19.45 -26.10 14.80
CA LEU A 840 18.59 -24.94 15.05
C LEU A 840 18.69 -24.44 16.50
N ARG A 841 19.36 -25.16 17.39
CA ARG A 841 19.39 -24.88 18.83
C ARG A 841 20.75 -24.30 19.23
N TYR A 842 20.80 -22.99 19.45
CA TYR A 842 22.00 -22.28 19.87
C TYR A 842 21.97 -22.07 21.38
N ASP A 843 23.01 -22.56 22.05
CA ASP A 843 23.23 -22.42 23.48
C ASP A 843 23.95 -21.08 23.75
N PRO A 844 23.35 -20.14 24.50
CA PRO A 844 23.99 -18.87 24.83
C PRO A 844 25.34 -19.00 25.53
N ASP A 845 25.58 -20.10 26.26
CA ASP A 845 26.86 -20.32 26.97
C ASP A 845 27.91 -21.04 26.11
N ASN A 846 27.54 -21.51 24.92
CA ASN A 846 28.42 -22.19 23.96
C ASN A 846 28.08 -21.77 22.52
N LEU A 847 28.24 -20.47 22.25
CA LEU A 847 27.97 -19.88 20.93
C LEU A 847 29.17 -20.04 19.96
N PRO A 848 28.91 -20.24 18.66
CA PRO A 848 29.96 -20.28 17.65
C PRO A 848 30.60 -18.89 17.45
N THR A 849 31.85 -18.84 17.02
CA THR A 849 32.58 -17.57 16.74
C THR A 849 31.97 -16.76 15.59
N ILE A 850 31.34 -17.45 14.61
CA ILE A 850 30.68 -16.82 13.46
C ILE A 850 29.18 -17.11 13.57
N CYS A 851 28.38 -16.05 13.47
CA CYS A 851 26.93 -16.12 13.55
C CYS A 851 26.34 -17.01 12.43
N PRO A 852 25.44 -17.95 12.74
CA PRO A 852 24.69 -18.70 11.72
C PRO A 852 23.71 -17.79 10.95
N PRO A 853 23.06 -18.29 9.88
CA PRO A 853 22.06 -17.52 9.15
C PRO A 853 21.00 -16.84 10.06
N PRO A 854 20.67 -15.55 9.85
CA PRO A 854 19.92 -14.74 10.82
C PRO A 854 18.53 -15.25 11.25
N HIS A 855 17.85 -16.03 10.43
CA HIS A 855 16.57 -16.66 10.81
C HIS A 855 16.74 -17.72 11.90
N LEU A 856 17.88 -18.43 11.94
CA LEU A 856 18.20 -19.38 13.01
C LEU A 856 18.36 -18.65 14.36
N ILE A 857 19.03 -17.50 14.37
CA ILE A 857 19.11 -16.63 15.56
C ILE A 857 17.74 -16.05 15.91
N SER A 858 16.95 -15.62 14.93
CA SER A 858 15.59 -15.08 15.14
C SER A 858 14.69 -16.07 15.89
N GLN A 859 14.73 -17.35 15.56
CA GLN A 859 14.00 -18.40 16.27
C GLN A 859 14.46 -18.55 17.73
N ASN A 860 15.77 -18.45 17.99
CA ASN A 860 16.33 -18.59 19.35
C ASN A 860 16.00 -17.36 20.21
N LEU A 861 16.07 -16.15 19.65
CA LEU A 861 15.60 -14.91 20.28
C LEU A 861 14.11 -15.00 20.63
N LEU A 862 13.28 -15.52 19.72
CA LEU A 862 11.84 -15.70 19.95
C LEU A 862 11.54 -16.73 21.05
N TYR A 863 12.34 -17.81 21.16
CA TYR A 863 12.21 -18.76 22.27
C TYR A 863 12.46 -18.08 23.63
N PHE A 864 13.59 -17.37 23.79
CA PHE A 864 13.89 -16.69 25.06
C PHE A 864 12.90 -15.55 25.38
N ALA A 865 12.43 -14.82 24.36
CA ALA A 865 11.33 -13.86 24.54
C ALA A 865 10.03 -14.55 24.99
N SER A 866 9.72 -15.74 24.47
CA SER A 866 8.55 -16.53 24.91
C SER A 866 8.69 -17.02 26.35
N VAL A 867 9.90 -17.39 26.79
CA VAL A 867 10.19 -17.71 28.21
C VAL A 867 9.92 -16.51 29.10
N ILE A 868 10.42 -15.31 28.74
CA ILE A 868 10.15 -14.07 29.49
C ILE A 868 8.64 -13.79 29.53
N LEU A 869 7.92 -13.90 28.41
CA LEU A 869 6.48 -13.66 28.36
C LEU A 869 5.67 -14.69 29.16
N ALA A 870 6.10 -15.95 29.23
CA ALA A 870 5.44 -16.96 30.05
C ALA A 870 5.58 -16.65 31.55
N HIS A 871 6.79 -16.31 32.01
CA HIS A 871 7.07 -16.08 33.43
C HIS A 871 6.68 -14.67 33.93
N ARG A 872 6.59 -13.67 33.06
CA ARG A 872 6.35 -12.27 33.43
C ARG A 872 5.06 -11.97 34.21
N PRO A 873 3.92 -12.66 34.03
CA PRO A 873 2.76 -12.46 34.89
C PRO A 873 3.03 -12.78 36.37
N PHE A 874 4.00 -13.65 36.66
CA PHE A 874 4.33 -14.14 37.99
C PHE A 874 5.63 -13.50 38.56
N TRP A 875 6.00 -12.33 38.04
CA TRP A 875 7.22 -11.56 38.36
C TRP A 875 7.48 -11.32 39.86
N ALA A 876 6.44 -11.35 40.68
CA ALA A 876 6.54 -11.20 42.14
C ALA A 876 7.21 -12.41 42.84
N VAL A 877 7.30 -13.57 42.16
CA VAL A 877 7.98 -14.77 42.67
C VAL A 877 9.45 -14.75 42.23
N PRO A 878 10.44 -14.85 43.16
CA PRO A 878 11.86 -14.72 42.83
C PRO A 878 12.37 -15.66 41.72
N ASP A 879 11.93 -16.91 41.69
CA ASP A 879 12.38 -17.88 40.68
C ASP A 879 11.93 -17.48 39.26
N HIS A 880 10.74 -16.92 39.12
CA HIS A 880 10.21 -16.44 37.84
C HIS A 880 10.86 -15.12 37.43
N TYR A 881 11.20 -14.26 38.38
CA TYR A 881 12.05 -13.09 38.16
C TYR A 881 13.41 -13.50 37.59
N GLN A 882 14.13 -14.38 38.29
CA GLN A 882 15.45 -14.85 37.88
C GLN A 882 15.43 -15.56 36.52
N THR A 883 14.36 -16.31 36.22
CA THR A 883 14.14 -16.92 34.90
C THR A 883 14.06 -15.86 33.80
N CYS A 884 13.35 -14.75 34.03
CA CYS A 884 13.26 -13.64 33.07
C CYS A 884 14.59 -12.91 32.87
N ILE A 885 15.36 -12.68 33.94
CA ILE A 885 16.70 -12.06 33.87
C ILE A 885 17.67 -12.95 33.07
N THR A 886 17.71 -14.25 33.37
CA THR A 886 18.58 -15.24 32.69
C THR A 886 18.23 -15.39 31.22
N ALA A 887 16.94 -15.42 30.88
CA ALA A 887 16.48 -15.43 29.49
C ALA A 887 16.82 -14.11 28.75
N SER A 888 16.83 -12.98 29.46
CA SER A 888 17.26 -11.70 28.88
C SER A 888 18.76 -11.66 28.59
N GLN A 889 19.61 -12.10 29.52
CA GLN A 889 21.05 -12.27 29.29
C GLN A 889 21.34 -13.25 28.12
N SER A 890 20.49 -14.26 27.94
CA SER A 890 20.56 -15.18 26.79
C SER A 890 20.25 -14.48 25.46
N ILE A 891 19.28 -13.55 25.44
CA ILE A 891 18.99 -12.69 24.28
C ILE A 891 20.20 -11.78 23.99
N GLU A 892 20.85 -11.23 25.00
CA GLU A 892 22.04 -10.37 24.82
C GLU A 892 23.17 -11.10 24.11
N LYS A 893 23.56 -12.30 24.59
CA LYS A 893 24.65 -13.08 23.98
C LYS A 893 24.38 -13.38 22.49
N LEU A 894 23.13 -13.66 22.14
CA LEU A 894 22.71 -13.86 20.75
C LEU A 894 22.74 -12.57 19.91
N VAL A 895 22.45 -11.40 20.52
CA VAL A 895 22.55 -10.08 19.86
C VAL A 895 24.00 -9.68 19.62
N LEU A 896 24.90 -9.93 20.58
CA LEU A 896 26.34 -9.71 20.43
C LEU A 896 26.94 -10.61 19.34
N LEU A 897 26.51 -11.88 19.26
CA LEU A 897 26.87 -12.77 18.16
C LEU A 897 26.40 -12.20 16.80
N LEU A 898 25.17 -11.72 16.71
CA LEU A 898 24.65 -11.07 15.49
C LEU A 898 25.46 -9.82 15.11
N GLU A 899 25.80 -8.97 16.09
CA GLU A 899 26.61 -7.76 15.92
C GLU A 899 28.01 -8.09 15.37
N SER A 900 28.69 -9.08 15.96
CA SER A 900 30.07 -9.46 15.60
C SER A 900 30.25 -9.87 14.14
N THR A 901 29.21 -10.46 13.54
CA THR A 901 29.29 -11.08 12.20
C THR A 901 28.60 -10.25 11.12
N PHE A 902 27.38 -9.76 11.38
CA PHE A 902 26.57 -9.05 10.37
C PHE A 902 26.35 -7.57 10.70
N GLY A 903 26.65 -7.15 11.94
CA GLY A 903 26.21 -5.88 12.50
C GLY A 903 24.71 -5.82 12.80
N LEU A 904 24.29 -4.80 13.54
CA LEU A 904 22.91 -4.65 14.03
C LEU A 904 21.97 -3.94 13.04
N GLY A 905 22.48 -3.46 11.90
CA GLY A 905 21.70 -2.71 10.91
C GLY A 905 20.69 -3.54 10.10
N ASN A 906 20.65 -4.87 10.24
CA ASN A 906 19.70 -5.77 9.58
C ASN A 906 18.67 -6.40 10.54
N ILE A 907 18.54 -5.88 11.77
CA ILE A 907 17.54 -6.33 12.74
C ILE A 907 16.13 -6.26 12.13
N THR A 908 15.41 -7.38 12.21
CA THR A 908 14.00 -7.47 11.82
C THR A 908 13.10 -6.97 12.95
N TYR A 909 11.84 -6.64 12.66
CA TYR A 909 10.86 -6.29 13.70
C TYR A 909 10.70 -7.41 14.76
N LEU A 910 10.89 -8.69 14.38
CA LEU A 910 10.77 -9.83 15.28
C LEU A 910 11.97 -9.89 16.23
N MET A 911 13.19 -9.76 15.69
CA MET A 911 14.41 -9.61 16.50
C MET A 911 14.28 -8.41 17.45
N GLY A 912 13.85 -7.26 16.93
CA GLY A 912 13.66 -6.03 17.71
C GLY A 912 12.60 -6.15 18.81
N TYR A 913 11.52 -6.90 18.58
CA TYR A 913 10.55 -7.23 19.63
C TYR A 913 11.15 -8.11 20.74
N CYS A 914 11.95 -9.11 20.36
CA CYS A 914 12.65 -9.96 21.33
C CYS A 914 13.67 -9.15 22.16
N ILE A 915 14.43 -8.28 21.50
CA ILE A 915 15.36 -7.33 22.13
C ILE A 915 14.62 -6.39 23.10
N TYR A 916 13.51 -5.80 22.69
CA TYR A 916 12.64 -5.00 23.57
C TYR A 916 12.14 -5.79 24.78
N THR A 917 11.73 -7.05 24.56
CA THR A 917 11.20 -7.93 25.60
C THR A 917 12.28 -8.29 26.64
N GLY A 918 13.52 -8.52 26.18
CA GLY A 918 14.70 -8.68 27.03
C GLY A 918 15.03 -7.41 27.81
N ALA A 919 15.16 -6.27 27.13
CA ALA A 919 15.47 -4.98 27.75
C ALA A 919 14.45 -4.58 28.82
N SER A 920 13.16 -4.77 28.55
CA SER A 920 12.09 -4.47 29.51
C SER A 920 12.05 -5.45 30.70
N ALA A 921 12.79 -6.55 30.67
CA ALA A 921 12.90 -7.49 31.79
C ALA A 921 14.01 -7.08 32.77
N ILE A 922 15.19 -6.70 32.25
CA ILE A 922 16.37 -6.34 33.06
C ILE A 922 16.38 -4.88 33.53
N LEU A 923 15.41 -4.08 33.10
CA LEU A 923 15.31 -2.65 33.37
C LEU A 923 15.35 -2.28 34.86
N GLU A 924 14.59 -2.99 35.71
CA GLU A 924 14.50 -2.65 37.13
C GLU A 924 15.80 -2.93 37.89
N ASP A 925 16.62 -3.89 37.45
CA ASP A 925 17.95 -4.12 38.04
C ASP A 925 19.00 -3.15 37.48
N ALA A 926 18.88 -2.75 36.21
CA ALA A 926 19.70 -1.68 35.65
C ALA A 926 19.48 -0.35 36.38
N LYS A 927 18.23 -0.02 36.76
CA LYS A 927 17.91 1.14 37.62
C LYS A 927 18.54 1.08 39.00
N LYS A 928 18.58 -0.11 39.62
CA LYS A 928 19.16 -0.33 40.96
C LYS A 928 20.70 -0.27 40.97
N GLY A 929 21.35 -0.14 39.82
CA GLY A 929 22.81 -0.04 39.73
C GLY A 929 23.53 -1.38 39.60
N SER A 930 22.89 -2.43 39.07
CA SER A 930 23.59 -3.67 38.72
C SER A 930 24.42 -3.46 37.45
N ASP A 931 25.75 -3.40 37.57
CA ASP A 931 26.70 -3.19 36.46
C ASP A 931 26.43 -4.12 35.27
N SER A 932 26.23 -5.42 35.53
CA SER A 932 25.92 -6.41 34.49
C SER A 932 24.60 -6.09 33.78
N SER A 933 23.56 -5.71 34.53
CA SER A 933 22.25 -5.39 33.96
C SER A 933 22.26 -4.06 33.19
N GLN A 934 23.11 -3.11 33.60
CA GLN A 934 23.35 -1.87 32.85
C GLN A 934 24.07 -2.14 31.52
N ALA A 935 25.11 -2.98 31.52
CA ALA A 935 25.77 -3.41 30.28
C ALA A 935 24.79 -4.10 29.33
N THR A 936 23.98 -5.04 29.83
CA THR A 936 22.93 -5.70 29.05
C THR A 936 21.93 -4.70 28.46
N LEU A 937 21.48 -3.70 29.25
CA LEU A 937 20.57 -2.67 28.77
C LEU A 937 21.19 -1.79 27.68
N GLN A 938 22.47 -1.43 27.82
CA GLN A 938 23.21 -0.67 26.80
C GLN A 938 23.35 -1.46 25.50
N THR A 939 23.66 -2.76 25.54
CA THR A 939 23.68 -3.63 24.36
C THR A 939 22.32 -3.61 23.63
N PHE A 940 21.22 -3.73 24.36
CA PHE A 940 19.89 -3.67 23.75
C PHE A 940 19.50 -2.29 23.21
N LEU A 941 19.82 -1.20 23.91
CA LEU A 941 19.58 0.15 23.41
C LEU A 941 20.41 0.43 22.15
N ARG A 942 21.69 0.01 22.10
CA ARG A 942 22.54 0.06 20.89
C ARG A 942 21.91 -0.72 19.73
N ALA A 943 21.39 -1.91 19.99
CA ALA A 943 20.74 -2.75 18.98
C ALA A 943 19.42 -2.17 18.46
N LEU A 944 18.53 -1.68 19.34
CA LEU A 944 17.30 -1.01 18.93
C LEU A 944 17.59 0.25 18.12
N ASN A 945 18.52 1.09 18.58
CA ASN A 945 18.93 2.32 17.91
C ASN A 945 19.50 2.05 16.50
N THR A 946 20.44 1.10 16.39
CA THR A 946 21.05 0.73 15.09
C THR A 946 20.01 0.10 14.15
N GLY A 947 19.06 -0.66 14.70
CA GLY A 947 17.97 -1.28 13.94
C GLY A 947 16.95 -0.27 13.37
N MET A 948 16.80 0.92 13.96
CA MET A 948 15.83 1.93 13.51
C MET A 948 16.01 2.31 12.03
N LYS A 949 17.25 2.31 11.51
CA LYS A 949 17.56 2.64 10.11
C LYS A 949 16.79 1.80 9.09
N ARG A 950 16.50 0.52 9.39
CA ARG A 950 15.70 -0.38 8.54
C ARG A 950 14.36 -0.78 9.14
N CYS A 951 14.13 -0.51 10.42
CA CYS A 951 12.90 -0.79 11.14
C CYS A 951 12.51 0.38 12.07
N PRO A 952 12.03 1.52 11.53
CA PRO A 952 11.65 2.71 12.32
C PRO A 952 10.69 2.44 13.50
N LEU A 953 9.87 1.38 13.42
CA LEU A 953 9.02 0.89 14.50
C LEU A 953 9.75 0.75 15.87
N LEU A 954 11.06 0.45 15.86
CA LEU A 954 11.85 0.23 17.07
C LEU A 954 12.06 1.51 17.90
N GLU A 955 11.87 2.69 17.31
CA GLU A 955 11.90 3.98 18.03
C GLU A 955 10.88 4.00 19.18
N ARG A 956 9.68 3.43 18.97
CA ARG A 956 8.65 3.32 20.01
C ARG A 956 9.09 2.43 21.15
N SER A 957 9.72 1.30 20.84
CA SER A 957 10.27 0.36 21.82
C SER A 957 11.36 1.01 22.66
N MET A 958 12.25 1.77 22.04
CA MET A 958 13.30 2.54 22.71
C MET A 958 12.72 3.62 23.63
N LYS A 959 11.78 4.44 23.14
CA LYS A 959 11.08 5.48 23.94
C LYS A 959 10.39 4.91 25.18
N ILE A 960 9.80 3.70 25.10
CA ILE A 960 9.17 3.03 26.25
C ILE A 960 10.21 2.59 27.29
N ILE A 961 11.35 2.04 26.86
CA ILE A 961 12.44 1.65 27.76
C ILE A 961 13.02 2.89 28.46
N VAL A 962 13.32 3.96 27.71
CA VAL A 962 13.89 5.22 28.25
C VAL A 962 12.92 5.91 29.22
N LYS A 963 11.62 6.01 28.89
CA LYS A 963 10.60 6.47 29.84
C LYS A 963 10.60 5.60 31.10
N GLY A 964 10.73 4.28 30.90
CA GLY A 964 10.86 3.30 31.96
C GLY A 964 11.96 3.61 32.95
N MET A 965 13.19 3.89 32.47
CA MET A 965 14.36 4.26 33.29
C MET A 965 14.09 5.47 34.18
N SER A 966 13.32 6.43 33.67
CA SER A 966 13.08 7.74 34.29
C SER A 966 11.97 7.74 35.35
N ALA A 967 11.17 6.67 35.42
CA ALA A 967 10.06 6.58 36.35
C ALA A 967 10.55 6.25 37.78
N THR A 968 10.39 7.20 38.70
CA THR A 968 10.64 7.03 40.14
C THR A 968 9.84 5.84 40.68
N PRO A 969 10.45 4.93 41.47
CA PRO A 969 9.73 3.78 42.01
C PRO A 969 8.57 4.22 42.90
N THR A 970 7.36 3.83 42.54
CA THR A 970 6.16 4.00 43.37
C THR A 970 6.20 3.00 44.53
N HIS A 971 7.05 3.29 45.52
CA HIS A 971 7.08 2.58 46.78
C HIS A 971 5.73 2.72 47.50
N LYS A 972 4.84 1.75 47.29
CA LYS A 972 4.04 1.24 48.40
C LYS A 972 4.92 0.24 49.13
N THR A 973 5.42 0.65 50.29
CA THR A 973 6.14 -0.20 51.23
C THR A 973 5.33 -1.47 51.48
N PRO A 974 5.93 -2.67 51.44
CA PRO A 974 5.32 -3.84 52.03
C PRO A 974 5.19 -3.56 53.54
N VAL A 975 3.96 -3.39 54.01
CA VAL A 975 3.69 -3.38 55.44
C VAL A 975 3.87 -4.83 55.90
N ALA A 976 4.83 -5.04 56.80
CA ALA A 976 4.90 -6.28 57.57
C ALA A 976 3.71 -6.31 58.56
N ASP A 977 3.28 -7.53 58.91
CA ASP A 977 2.01 -7.87 59.54
C ASP A 977 0.80 -7.78 58.56
N GLN A 978 -0.05 -8.81 58.41
CA GLN A 978 -0.34 -9.93 59.30
C GLN A 978 -0.35 -11.30 58.60
N MET A 979 -0.17 -12.37 59.38
CA MET A 979 -0.41 -13.74 58.94
C MET A 979 -1.91 -14.01 58.78
N SER A 980 -2.38 -14.25 57.55
CA SER A 980 -3.65 -14.94 57.30
C SER A 980 -3.47 -15.97 56.18
N GLN A 981 -3.93 -17.20 56.44
CA GLN A 981 -3.80 -18.32 55.50
C GLN A 981 -4.83 -18.20 54.36
N ASP A 982 -4.35 -17.91 53.15
CA ASP A 982 -5.06 -18.19 51.90
C ASP A 982 -4.03 -18.60 50.83
N PRO A 983 -4.17 -19.75 50.16
CA PRO A 983 -3.22 -20.20 49.14
C PRO A 983 -3.54 -19.64 47.74
N ILE A 984 -2.52 -19.61 46.88
CA ILE A 984 -2.48 -19.12 45.47
C ILE A 984 -2.22 -17.60 45.35
N PRO A 985 -1.01 -17.17 44.95
CA PRO A 985 -0.70 -15.77 44.65
C PRO A 985 -1.40 -15.29 43.37
N THR A 986 -2.47 -14.51 43.48
CA THR A 986 -3.14 -13.89 42.33
C THR A 986 -2.28 -12.77 41.75
N ALA A 987 -1.74 -12.99 40.54
CA ALA A 987 -0.95 -12.00 39.81
C ALA A 987 -1.73 -10.69 39.56
N THR A 988 -1.22 -9.56 40.04
CA THR A 988 -1.81 -8.23 39.82
C THR A 988 -1.10 -7.48 38.67
N ALA A 989 -1.85 -7.17 37.62
CA ALA A 989 -1.29 -6.77 36.32
C ALA A 989 -0.85 -5.29 36.19
N ASN A 990 -0.65 -4.55 37.30
CA ASN A 990 -0.68 -3.07 37.30
C ASN A 990 0.61 -2.34 37.73
N THR A 991 1.76 -3.02 37.86
CA THR A 991 3.02 -2.40 38.36
C THR A 991 4.21 -2.45 37.40
N TYR A 992 4.04 -2.91 36.15
CA TYR A 992 5.17 -3.17 35.23
C TYR A 992 5.02 -2.49 33.87
N ILE A 993 6.14 -2.30 33.16
CA ILE A 993 6.13 -1.86 31.75
C ILE A 993 5.39 -2.91 30.91
N PRO A 994 4.46 -2.48 30.03
CA PRO A 994 3.63 -3.41 29.30
C PRO A 994 4.46 -4.32 28.40
N ALA A 995 4.18 -5.63 28.47
CA ALA A 995 4.79 -6.65 27.61
C ALA A 995 4.54 -6.41 26.10
N PHE A 996 3.53 -5.58 25.80
CA PHE A 996 3.17 -5.17 24.45
C PHE A 996 3.22 -3.65 24.37
N PRO A 997 4.05 -3.05 23.49
CA PRO A 997 4.27 -1.61 23.42
C PRO A 997 3.08 -0.86 22.79
N TYR A 998 1.99 -0.70 23.54
CA TYR A 998 0.84 0.15 23.19
C TYR A 998 0.69 1.30 24.19
N VAL A 999 0.86 2.51 23.68
CA VAL A 999 0.62 3.78 24.39
C VAL A 999 -0.49 4.52 23.66
N ASP A 1000 -1.45 5.06 24.40
CA ASP A 1000 -2.51 5.91 23.88
C ASP A 1000 -1.93 7.19 23.23
N PRO A 1001 -2.43 7.67 22.07
CA PRO A 1001 -1.92 8.89 21.44
C PRO A 1001 -2.02 10.18 22.28
N THR A 1002 -2.77 10.17 23.39
CA THR A 1002 -3.09 11.37 24.18
C THR A 1002 -2.06 11.80 25.24
N LEU A 1003 -0.95 11.07 25.41
CA LEU A 1003 0.08 11.36 26.42
C LEU A 1003 1.39 11.87 25.81
N SER A 1004 1.62 13.18 25.85
CA SER A 1004 2.90 13.82 25.56
C SER A 1004 3.92 13.60 26.69
N ILE A 1005 5.21 13.51 26.33
CA ILE A 1005 6.32 13.30 27.27
C ILE A 1005 7.58 13.95 26.70
N ASP A 1006 8.14 14.92 27.43
CA ASP A 1006 9.49 15.43 27.19
C ASP A 1006 10.47 14.72 28.12
N PHE A 1007 11.56 14.16 27.56
CA PHE A 1007 12.67 13.60 28.33
C PHE A 1007 13.98 13.64 27.52
N ASP A 1008 15.07 14.02 28.18
CA ASP A 1008 16.40 14.20 27.56
C ASP A 1008 17.16 12.85 27.46
N MET A 1009 17.41 12.42 26.21
CA MET A 1009 18.09 11.15 25.90
C MET A 1009 19.62 11.20 26.00
N SER A 1010 20.22 12.40 26.13
CA SER A 1010 21.67 12.63 25.93
C SER A 1010 22.59 11.87 26.88
N ARG A 1011 22.10 11.43 28.05
CA ARG A 1011 22.91 10.72 29.07
C ARG A 1011 23.22 9.26 28.77
N TYR A 1012 22.47 8.61 27.88
CA TYR A 1012 22.61 7.16 27.62
C TYR A 1012 23.08 6.83 26.19
N LEU A 1013 23.16 7.83 25.32
CA LEU A 1013 23.66 7.71 23.96
C LEU A 1013 24.84 8.67 23.82
N GLY A 1014 26.05 8.12 23.67
CA GLY A 1014 27.26 8.91 23.56
C GLY A 1014 27.25 9.77 22.30
N GLY A 1015 26.89 11.05 22.44
CA GLY A 1015 27.09 12.10 21.45
C GLY A 1015 26.59 11.78 20.04
N ALA A 1016 25.34 11.35 19.89
CA ALA A 1016 24.71 11.12 18.59
C ALA A 1016 23.39 11.89 18.46
N ASP A 1017 23.30 12.72 17.42
CA ASP A 1017 22.14 13.54 17.10
C ASP A 1017 20.91 12.67 16.76
N LEU A 1018 19.73 13.11 17.17
CA LEU A 1018 18.56 12.25 17.37
C LEU A 1018 17.28 12.74 16.67
N ASP A 1019 17.42 13.65 15.71
CA ASP A 1019 16.32 14.17 14.90
C ASP A 1019 16.07 13.33 13.63
N THR A 1020 15.39 12.19 13.80
CA THR A 1020 14.84 11.40 12.67
C THR A 1020 13.35 11.06 12.86
N MET A 1021 12.51 12.08 13.11
CA MET A 1021 11.05 11.97 13.13
C MET A 1021 10.42 12.42 11.80
N SER A 1022 10.64 11.65 10.74
CA SER A 1022 10.13 11.91 9.38
C SER A 1022 9.63 10.64 8.66
N GLY A 1023 8.86 9.81 9.37
CA GLY A 1023 8.47 8.46 8.93
C GLY A 1023 6.97 8.12 8.83
N LEU A 1024 6.04 9.07 9.00
CA LEU A 1024 4.59 8.80 8.96
C LEU A 1024 3.95 9.28 7.65
N ASN A 1025 4.35 8.63 6.56
CA ASN A 1025 3.86 8.89 5.20
C ASN A 1025 3.04 7.70 4.67
N SER A 1026 1.79 7.55 5.11
CA SER A 1026 0.85 6.63 4.45
C SER A 1026 0.62 7.07 3.01
N PHE A 1027 1.01 6.21 2.07
CA PHE A 1027 1.01 6.41 0.61
C PHE A 1027 1.93 7.57 0.14
N PRO A 1028 3.14 7.24 -0.36
CA PRO A 1028 3.89 8.13 -1.24
C PRO A 1028 3.21 8.13 -2.60
N GLU A 1029 2.97 9.31 -3.17
CA GLU A 1029 2.66 9.43 -4.58
C GLU A 1029 3.86 10.04 -5.31
N ALA A 1030 4.70 9.16 -5.83
CA ALA A 1030 5.64 9.49 -6.88
C ALA A 1030 5.21 8.76 -8.15
N GLN A 1031 5.04 9.51 -9.23
CA GLN A 1031 5.14 8.96 -10.57
C GLN A 1031 6.62 9.09 -10.94
N MET A 1032 7.33 7.96 -11.00
CA MET A 1032 8.69 7.90 -11.54
C MET A 1032 8.60 7.16 -12.87
N ASP A 1033 9.12 7.79 -13.92
CA ASP A 1033 9.58 7.04 -15.08
C ASP A 1033 10.74 6.14 -14.65
N LEU A 1034 10.71 4.90 -15.11
CA LEU A 1034 11.70 3.89 -14.74
C LEU A 1034 12.99 4.00 -15.55
N ASP A 1035 13.06 4.88 -16.54
CA ASP A 1035 14.22 5.04 -17.43
C ASP A 1035 15.34 5.92 -16.84
N ASP A 1036 15.01 6.87 -15.95
CA ASP A 1036 15.99 7.84 -15.36
C ASP A 1036 16.87 7.25 -14.24
N PHE A 1037 16.63 6.00 -13.81
CA PHE A 1037 17.31 5.38 -12.68
C PHE A 1037 18.28 4.24 -13.04
N PHE A 1038 18.45 3.94 -14.33
CA PHE A 1038 19.36 2.89 -14.80
C PHE A 1038 20.39 3.44 -15.75
N ASP A 1039 21.64 3.09 -15.47
CA ASP A 1039 22.80 3.53 -16.24
C ASP A 1039 22.63 3.14 -17.73
N PRO A 1040 22.58 4.12 -18.66
CA PRO A 1040 22.54 3.84 -20.10
C PRO A 1040 23.78 3.09 -20.63
N ALA A 1041 24.85 2.95 -19.84
CA ALA A 1041 26.10 2.28 -20.23
C ALA A 1041 26.04 0.74 -20.22
N LEU A 1042 24.87 0.11 -20.00
CA LEU A 1042 24.68 -1.35 -19.94
C LEU A 1042 23.64 -1.89 -20.95
N GLN A 1043 23.43 -1.19 -22.08
CA GLN A 1043 22.74 -1.71 -23.27
C GLN A 1043 23.73 -2.20 -24.33
#